data_AF-A0A838IG29-F1
#
_entry.id   AF-A0A838IG29-F1
#
_cell.length_a   1.000
_cell.length_b   1.000
_cell.length_c   1.000
_cell.angle_alpha   90.00
_cell.angle_beta   90.00
_cell.angle_gamma   90.00
#
_symmetry.space_group_name_H-M   'P 1'
#
loop_
_entity.id
_entity.type
_entity.pdbx_description
1 polymer ?
#
loop_
_entity_poly.entity_id
_entity_poly.type
_entity_poly.pdbx_seq_one_letter_code
_entity_poly.pdbx_strand_id
1 'polypeptide(L)'
;MHCRPQLVWIFALTFALTACSDDTTSGKLGADGCPVGQTRSESGQCVNASGTNNGTDDANHGANNGANNGANNGSSNNGTHNNTNNNNDANNGANNDAHSDAHGDANHDVDASAADTATPCVNLECQQVTCAVGLGTTRVSGKVTIPSGALPLPGVHVYVPNGPLSPLIDGASCDRCDAMISGLPLVRTTTDVRGEFVLENVPVGQDIPLVIQVGKWRRQIVLPNVEACTDNAITDHAMTRLPRNQQEGDLPKIALTTGSSDALECLLHKVGIDHAEFTPEGGGGRVNLYAGLSGGTRYDATLNEGALYTKSGLLWSAPDGLDNLKKYDIVLLACEGGGHKPANKPEEARQTLKEFTELGGRVFLTHWHSIWLQYGPEDFRSVATWGGSGGGGSPGHVDTTFAKGMTLADWLFENEGSQVHGQIVLAGTQKTLGGINHDLAQRWISLNPLDDRSIQYFSFNTPVGAPDTEQCGRVVFSDIHVSSGDSSGKAFPTGCTSPGLTPQQKALVFMLFDLSSCIEPDAQCQPTTCVAQQATCGTIPDGCGGESLDCGSPCCIKQAAVCNADSTCCDSLVCTDGTCQAPRCRVVEESCNANSLCCDNLVCTNGTCAPPPCRTQGAICNANALCCNNLVCTNGSCQPPPCKVLGSTCEANSNCCSNICARPAGQTSGTCIQG
;
A
#
# COMPACT_ATOMS: atom_id res chain seq x y z
N MET A 1 49.50 18.16 41.05
CA MET A 1 49.39 18.52 42.48
C MET A 1 48.71 19.89 42.54
N HIS A 2 47.46 20.01 43.04
CA HIS A 2 47.07 20.19 44.47
C HIS A 2 47.66 21.51 45.05
N CYS A 3 46.92 22.58 45.41
CA CYS A 3 45.60 22.71 46.04
C CYS A 3 44.95 24.11 45.85
N ARG A 4 43.66 24.26 46.22
CA ARG A 4 42.94 25.53 46.50
C ARG A 4 42.47 25.55 47.96
N PRO A 5 42.38 26.72 48.61
CA PRO A 5 41.11 27.21 49.20
C PRO A 5 40.93 28.74 48.96
N GLN A 6 39.95 29.46 49.53
CA GLN A 6 38.47 29.33 49.39
C GLN A 6 37.79 30.68 49.77
N LEU A 7 36.50 30.84 49.40
CA LEU A 7 35.49 31.85 49.84
C LEU A 7 35.78 33.38 49.79
N VAL A 8 35.11 34.03 48.82
CA VAL A 8 34.02 35.05 48.98
C VAL A 8 33.98 35.94 50.24
N TRP A 9 33.89 37.27 50.01
CA TRP A 9 33.03 38.21 50.75
C TRP A 9 32.43 39.26 49.78
N ILE A 10 31.53 40.14 50.26
CA ILE A 10 30.41 40.63 49.45
C ILE A 10 30.05 42.12 49.71
N PHE A 11 29.50 42.80 48.68
CA PHE A 11 28.84 44.14 48.68
C PHE A 11 29.63 45.39 49.11
N ALA A 12 29.58 46.44 48.27
CA ALA A 12 28.90 47.71 48.60
C ALA A 12 28.95 48.73 47.43
N LEU A 13 27.79 49.18 46.92
CA LEU A 13 27.64 50.50 46.31
C LEU A 13 26.16 50.94 46.36
N THR A 14 25.91 52.25 46.23
CA THR A 14 24.91 52.93 47.07
C THR A 14 23.58 53.26 46.36
N PHE A 15 22.49 53.24 47.13
CA PHE A 15 21.19 53.80 46.73
C PHE A 15 21.24 55.31 46.45
N ALA A 16 20.43 55.75 45.48
CA ALA A 16 19.84 57.09 45.43
C ALA A 16 18.41 56.96 44.84
N LEU A 17 17.39 57.42 45.57
CA LEU A 17 16.00 57.44 45.09
C LEU A 17 15.63 58.83 44.58
N THR A 18 14.99 58.89 43.42
CA THR A 18 13.87 59.80 43.12
C THR A 18 12.86 59.04 42.23
N ALA A 19 11.57 59.35 42.31
CA ALA A 19 10.50 58.42 41.91
C ALA A 19 9.53 58.96 40.82
N CYS A 20 8.71 58.04 40.31
CA CYS A 20 7.63 58.20 39.31
C CYS A 20 8.12 58.48 37.87
N SER A 21 7.41 58.03 36.81
CA SER A 21 6.08 57.39 36.76
C SER A 21 6.11 56.08 35.95
N ASP A 22 5.13 55.21 36.19
CA ASP A 22 4.83 54.06 35.33
C ASP A 22 4.38 54.50 33.92
N ASP A 23 4.65 53.67 32.92
CA ASP A 23 3.75 53.51 31.77
C ASP A 23 3.72 52.04 31.32
N THR A 24 2.51 51.49 31.22
CA THR A 24 2.24 50.11 30.77
C THR A 24 0.98 50.10 29.89
N THR A 25 1.16 50.38 28.60
CA THR A 25 0.08 50.48 27.62
C THR A 25 -0.40 49.12 27.10
N SER A 26 -1.02 48.33 27.98
CA SER A 26 -1.99 47.32 27.54
C SER A 26 -3.11 48.01 26.76
N GLY A 27 -3.42 47.53 25.55
CA GLY A 27 -4.40 48.15 24.66
C GLY A 27 -5.79 48.23 25.27
N LYS A 28 -6.31 49.44 25.46
CA LYS A 28 -7.71 49.68 25.88
C LYS A 28 -8.60 49.88 24.65
N LEU A 29 -9.66 49.08 24.57
CA LEU A 29 -10.73 49.27 23.59
C LEU A 29 -11.64 50.43 24.01
N GLY A 30 -12.25 51.11 23.04
CA GLY A 30 -13.35 52.04 23.26
C GLY A 30 -14.66 51.31 23.62
N ALA A 31 -15.70 52.08 23.94
CA ALA A 31 -17.00 51.54 24.35
C ALA A 31 -17.62 50.59 23.32
N ASP A 32 -17.36 50.81 22.03
CA ASP A 32 -17.89 50.02 20.91
C ASP A 32 -17.05 48.75 20.59
N GLY A 33 -16.05 48.44 21.43
CA GLY A 33 -15.17 47.28 21.28
C GLY A 33 -14.05 47.45 20.23
N CYS A 34 -13.84 48.66 19.71
CA CYS A 34 -12.80 48.97 18.71
C CYS A 34 -11.59 49.71 19.32
N PRO A 35 -10.40 49.66 18.68
CA PRO A 35 -9.25 50.47 19.07
C PRO A 35 -9.53 51.97 19.03
N VAL A 36 -8.85 52.75 19.88
CA VAL A 36 -8.98 54.22 19.92
C VAL A 36 -8.58 54.82 18.56
N GLY A 37 -9.51 55.52 17.92
CA GLY A 37 -9.36 56.09 16.57
C GLY A 37 -10.17 55.36 15.48
N GLN A 38 -10.80 54.22 15.82
CA GLN A 38 -11.71 53.49 14.93
C GLN A 38 -13.15 53.49 15.45
N THR A 39 -14.11 53.47 14.54
CA THR A 39 -15.53 53.26 14.83
C THR A 39 -15.98 51.89 14.31
N ARG A 40 -17.02 51.32 14.92
CA ARG A 40 -17.61 50.05 14.47
C ARG A 40 -18.60 50.32 13.33
N SER A 41 -18.45 49.61 12.21
CA SER A 41 -19.38 49.64 11.08
C SER A 41 -20.68 48.88 11.39
N GLU A 42 -21.72 49.09 10.58
CA GLU A 42 -22.96 48.29 10.64
C GLU A 42 -22.71 46.80 10.33
N SER A 43 -21.62 46.47 9.65
CA SER A 43 -21.13 45.10 9.43
C SER A 43 -20.28 44.55 10.61
N GLY A 44 -20.15 45.28 11.72
CA GLY A 44 -19.48 44.85 12.94
C GLY A 44 -17.95 44.97 12.95
N GLN A 45 -17.33 45.43 11.87
CA GLN A 45 -15.88 45.61 11.75
C GLN A 45 -15.42 46.99 12.24
N CYS A 46 -14.20 47.08 12.75
CA CYS A 46 -13.61 48.36 13.15
C CYS A 46 -12.95 49.05 11.95
N VAL A 47 -13.33 50.30 11.68
CA VAL A 47 -12.85 51.08 10.53
C VAL A 47 -12.34 52.46 10.97
N ASN A 48 -11.35 52.99 10.26
CA ASN A 48 -10.83 54.34 10.50
C ASN A 48 -11.89 55.37 10.13
N ALA A 49 -12.16 56.35 11.00
CA ALA A 49 -13.14 57.40 10.74
C ALA A 49 -12.69 58.33 9.59
N SER A 50 -13.34 58.23 8.43
CA SER A 50 -13.07 59.07 7.26
C SER A 50 -13.71 60.45 7.43
N GLY A 51 -12.88 61.48 7.61
CA GLY A 51 -13.33 62.87 7.66
C GLY A 51 -13.86 63.34 6.31
N THR A 52 -15.11 63.81 6.28
CA THR A 52 -15.67 64.50 5.12
C THR A 52 -15.10 65.92 5.00
N ASN A 53 -14.80 66.34 3.77
CA ASN A 53 -14.83 67.75 3.42
C ASN A 53 -15.14 67.92 1.93
N ASN A 54 -15.81 69.02 1.59
CA ASN A 54 -16.39 69.25 0.28
C ASN A 54 -15.51 70.21 -0.55
N GLY A 55 -15.56 70.08 -1.88
CA GLY A 55 -14.56 70.69 -2.77
C GLY A 55 -14.77 72.18 -3.10
N THR A 56 -13.81 72.72 -3.86
CA THR A 56 -14.02 73.82 -4.83
C THR A 56 -13.04 73.68 -5.99
N ASP A 57 -13.49 74.17 -7.13
CA ASP A 57 -12.87 74.23 -8.45
C ASP A 57 -11.40 74.70 -8.51
N ASP A 58 -10.64 74.19 -9.47
CA ASP A 58 -10.13 75.02 -10.57
C ASP A 58 -9.77 74.16 -11.80
N ALA A 59 -9.67 74.75 -13.00
CA ALA A 59 -9.46 74.01 -14.25
C ALA A 59 -8.49 74.71 -15.24
N ASN A 60 -7.46 73.99 -15.73
CA ASN A 60 -6.75 74.42 -16.95
C ASN A 60 -5.96 73.33 -17.73
N HIS A 61 -5.57 73.69 -18.95
CA HIS A 61 -5.17 72.85 -20.10
C HIS A 61 -3.78 72.18 -20.10
N GLY A 62 -3.64 71.14 -20.95
CA GLY A 62 -2.35 70.68 -21.55
C GLY A 62 -2.17 69.15 -21.55
N ALA A 63 -2.48 68.32 -22.56
CA ALA A 63 -2.74 68.45 -24.00
C ALA A 63 -1.55 68.24 -24.98
N ASN A 64 -1.09 66.98 -25.12
CA ASN A 64 -0.67 66.31 -26.37
C ASN A 64 -0.41 64.80 -26.11
N ASN A 65 -0.56 63.78 -26.97
CA ASN A 65 -1.25 63.50 -28.26
C ASN A 65 -0.32 62.83 -29.33
N GLY A 66 -0.87 61.92 -30.15
CA GLY A 66 -0.18 61.05 -31.14
C GLY A 66 -0.24 59.57 -30.73
N ALA A 67 -1.13 58.68 -31.21
CA ALA A 67 -1.61 58.36 -32.57
C ALA A 67 -0.50 57.72 -33.46
N ASN A 68 -0.68 56.64 -34.23
CA ASN A 68 -1.81 55.93 -34.89
C ASN A 68 -1.48 54.40 -34.98
N ASN A 69 -2.29 53.42 -35.39
CA ASN A 69 -3.70 53.22 -35.82
C ASN A 69 -4.05 51.71 -35.60
N GLY A 70 -5.20 51.10 -35.95
CA GLY A 70 -6.46 51.53 -36.60
C GLY A 70 -7.49 50.37 -36.60
N ALA A 71 -8.74 50.60 -37.02
CA ALA A 71 -9.88 49.72 -36.66
C ALA A 71 -10.78 49.25 -37.83
N ASN A 72 -11.57 48.17 -37.60
CA ASN A 72 -12.90 47.85 -38.18
C ASN A 72 -13.37 46.44 -37.73
N ASN A 73 -14.66 46.06 -37.60
CA ASN A 73 -15.94 46.80 -37.60
C ASN A 73 -17.02 45.98 -36.81
N GLY A 74 -18.18 46.56 -36.48
CA GLY A 74 -19.29 45.96 -35.71
C GLY A 74 -20.19 44.95 -36.47
N SER A 75 -21.44 44.68 -36.05
CA SER A 75 -22.31 45.41 -35.10
C SER A 75 -23.40 44.54 -34.42
N SER A 76 -24.02 45.08 -33.37
CA SER A 76 -25.18 44.56 -32.59
C SER A 76 -26.51 44.61 -33.35
N ASN A 77 -27.46 43.70 -32.99
CA ASN A 77 -28.86 43.99 -32.56
C ASN A 77 -29.75 42.72 -32.51
N ASN A 78 -30.90 42.64 -31.82
CA ASN A 78 -31.43 43.29 -30.59
C ASN A 78 -32.82 42.66 -30.23
N GLY A 79 -33.22 42.66 -28.96
CA GLY A 79 -34.62 42.49 -28.51
C GLY A 79 -34.97 41.16 -27.81
N THR A 80 -35.90 41.11 -26.83
CA THR A 80 -36.66 42.17 -26.12
C THR A 80 -37.30 41.61 -24.83
N HIS A 81 -37.31 42.39 -23.73
CA HIS A 81 -38.34 42.43 -22.65
C HIS A 81 -38.71 41.14 -21.85
N ASN A 82 -39.18 41.18 -20.58
CA ASN A 82 -39.06 42.17 -19.49
C ASN A 82 -39.57 41.57 -18.14
N ASN A 83 -38.78 41.73 -17.06
CA ASN A 83 -39.20 41.88 -15.63
C ASN A 83 -39.85 40.74 -14.79
N THR A 84 -39.59 40.79 -13.47
CA THR A 84 -40.32 40.20 -12.31
C THR A 84 -40.48 38.67 -12.21
N ASN A 85 -39.96 37.99 -11.16
CA ASN A 85 -40.37 37.91 -9.73
C ASN A 85 -41.64 37.03 -9.52
N ASN A 86 -41.80 36.23 -8.45
CA ASN A 86 -41.02 36.15 -7.20
C ASN A 86 -41.09 34.76 -6.51
N ASN A 87 -40.10 34.46 -5.67
CA ASN A 87 -40.18 33.78 -4.35
C ASN A 87 -41.15 32.60 -4.08
N ASN A 88 -40.55 31.46 -3.68
CA ASN A 88 -40.53 30.92 -2.29
C ASN A 88 -41.16 29.55 -1.92
N ASP A 89 -40.42 28.90 -1.01
CA ASP A 89 -40.83 28.12 0.18
C ASP A 89 -41.50 26.73 0.08
N ALA A 90 -40.63 25.72 0.07
CA ALA A 90 -40.33 24.84 1.22
C ALA A 90 -41.24 23.66 1.65
N ASN A 91 -40.59 22.77 2.42
CA ASN A 91 -41.04 21.55 3.12
C ASN A 91 -41.44 20.33 2.24
N ASN A 92 -40.86 19.11 2.38
CA ASN A 92 -40.43 18.27 3.53
C ASN A 92 -41.51 17.26 3.97
N GLY A 93 -41.10 16.04 4.35
CA GLY A 93 -41.93 14.82 4.47
C GLY A 93 -41.82 13.96 3.20
N ALA A 94 -41.23 12.76 3.13
CA ALA A 94 -40.97 11.70 4.12
C ALA A 94 -42.23 10.97 4.63
N ASN A 95 -42.63 9.87 3.98
CA ASN A 95 -42.54 8.52 4.56
C ASN A 95 -42.99 7.37 3.61
N ASN A 96 -42.17 6.31 3.57
CA ASN A 96 -42.48 4.90 3.80
C ASN A 96 -43.61 4.09 3.10
N ASP A 97 -43.20 2.89 2.69
CA ASP A 97 -43.81 1.56 2.90
C ASP A 97 -45.10 1.12 2.17
N ALA A 98 -44.87 0.47 1.02
CA ALA A 98 -45.09 -0.97 0.76
C ALA A 98 -46.45 -1.70 1.04
N HIS A 99 -46.79 -2.58 0.09
CA HIS A 99 -47.75 -3.72 0.17
C HIS A 99 -49.26 -3.36 0.22
N SER A 100 -50.19 -4.15 -0.36
CA SER A 100 -50.05 -5.39 -1.15
C SER A 100 -51.25 -5.64 -2.12
N ASP A 101 -51.11 -6.72 -2.92
CA ASP A 101 -52.16 -7.61 -3.47
C ASP A 101 -53.16 -7.17 -4.59
N ALA A 102 -52.80 -7.64 -5.80
CA ALA A 102 -53.58 -8.55 -6.67
C ALA A 102 -55.02 -8.20 -7.14
N HIS A 103 -55.18 -8.08 -8.47
CA HIS A 103 -55.83 -9.12 -9.32
C HIS A 103 -55.84 -8.71 -10.81
N GLY A 104 -55.68 -9.68 -11.73
CA GLY A 104 -56.05 -9.52 -13.16
C GLY A 104 -55.13 -10.24 -14.15
N ASP A 105 -55.55 -11.41 -14.65
CA ASP A 105 -54.89 -12.09 -15.76
C ASP A 105 -55.06 -11.33 -17.09
N ALA A 106 -53.97 -11.18 -17.83
CA ALA A 106 -53.99 -10.92 -19.27
C ALA A 106 -52.76 -11.57 -19.91
N ASN A 107 -52.93 -12.75 -20.49
CA ASN A 107 -51.84 -13.49 -21.14
C ASN A 107 -51.34 -12.71 -22.37
N HIS A 108 -50.05 -12.38 -22.40
CA HIS A 108 -49.37 -11.95 -23.61
C HIS A 108 -47.94 -12.47 -23.63
N ASP A 109 -47.72 -13.57 -24.37
CA ASP A 109 -46.38 -13.94 -24.80
C ASP A 109 -45.76 -12.77 -25.58
N VAL A 110 -44.67 -12.23 -25.06
CA VAL A 110 -43.74 -11.38 -25.79
C VAL A 110 -42.34 -11.82 -25.37
N ASP A 111 -41.61 -12.46 -26.28
CA ASP A 111 -40.20 -12.80 -26.09
C ASP A 111 -39.35 -11.52 -26.13
N ALA A 112 -39.41 -10.78 -25.02
CA ALA A 112 -38.54 -9.66 -24.74
C ALA A 112 -37.30 -10.19 -24.00
N SER A 113 -36.45 -10.91 -24.75
CA SER A 113 -35.06 -11.08 -24.36
C SER A 113 -34.51 -9.72 -23.92
N ALA A 114 -34.14 -9.62 -22.64
CA ALA A 114 -33.52 -8.42 -22.11
C ALA A 114 -32.16 -8.31 -22.82
N ALA A 115 -32.11 -7.47 -23.85
CA ALA A 115 -30.86 -7.03 -24.44
C ALA A 115 -30.11 -6.26 -23.35
N ASP A 116 -29.24 -6.98 -22.64
CA ASP A 116 -28.28 -6.42 -21.72
C ASP A 116 -27.46 -5.39 -22.50
N THR A 117 -27.81 -4.12 -22.34
CA THR A 117 -27.09 -3.01 -22.97
C THR A 117 -25.82 -2.78 -22.18
N ALA A 118 -24.93 -3.77 -22.24
CA ALA A 118 -23.58 -3.71 -21.71
C ALA A 118 -22.96 -2.39 -22.14
N THR A 119 -22.60 -1.56 -21.16
CA THR A 119 -22.13 -0.20 -21.39
C THR A 119 -21.02 -0.23 -22.44
N PRO A 120 -21.15 0.50 -23.57
CA PRO A 120 -20.12 0.46 -24.60
C PRO A 120 -18.82 0.96 -24.01
N CYS A 121 -17.75 0.18 -24.23
CA CYS A 121 -16.44 0.42 -23.66
C CYS A 121 -15.92 1.84 -23.97
N VAL A 122 -15.13 2.40 -23.06
CA VAL A 122 -14.44 3.68 -23.23
C VAL A 122 -12.92 3.53 -23.11
N ASN A 123 -12.20 4.31 -23.94
CA ASN A 123 -10.75 4.42 -23.94
C ASN A 123 -10.03 3.05 -24.06
N LEU A 124 -9.19 2.67 -23.09
CA LEU A 124 -8.35 1.46 -23.16
C LEU A 124 -9.09 0.18 -22.75
N GLU A 125 -10.25 0.26 -22.10
CA GLU A 125 -11.04 -0.94 -21.78
C GLU A 125 -11.58 -1.61 -23.06
N CYS A 126 -11.76 -0.85 -24.14
CA CYS A 126 -12.02 -1.38 -25.48
C CYS A 126 -10.87 -2.23 -26.07
N GLN A 127 -9.69 -2.21 -25.45
CA GLN A 127 -8.52 -2.98 -25.86
C GLN A 127 -8.24 -4.17 -24.93
N GLN A 128 -9.06 -4.41 -23.89
CA GLN A 128 -9.05 -5.67 -23.16
C GLN A 128 -9.70 -6.77 -24.01
N VAL A 129 -9.21 -8.01 -23.87
CA VAL A 129 -9.65 -9.14 -24.72
C VAL A 129 -9.92 -10.40 -23.90
N THR A 130 -11.02 -11.08 -24.21
CA THR A 130 -11.32 -12.40 -23.64
C THR A 130 -10.43 -13.46 -24.28
N CYS A 131 -9.50 -14.00 -23.51
CA CYS A 131 -8.60 -15.06 -23.95
C CYS A 131 -9.28 -16.43 -24.01
N ALA A 132 -8.73 -17.34 -24.82
CA ALA A 132 -9.25 -18.70 -24.91
C ALA A 132 -9.06 -19.47 -23.60
N VAL A 133 -10.03 -20.34 -23.26
CA VAL A 133 -10.04 -21.13 -22.03
C VAL A 133 -8.74 -21.93 -21.88
N GLY A 134 -8.02 -21.68 -20.79
CA GLY A 134 -6.73 -22.33 -20.49
C GLY A 134 -5.47 -21.51 -20.82
N LEU A 135 -5.58 -20.35 -21.49
CA LEU A 135 -4.43 -19.48 -21.79
C LEU A 135 -4.12 -18.42 -20.70
N GLY A 136 -5.00 -18.26 -19.70
CA GLY A 136 -4.91 -17.14 -18.75
C GLY A 136 -5.45 -15.83 -19.34
N THR A 137 -5.02 -14.69 -18.79
CA THR A 137 -5.34 -13.34 -19.31
C THR A 137 -4.10 -12.72 -19.95
N THR A 138 -4.27 -11.63 -20.73
CA THR A 138 -3.15 -10.75 -21.08
C THR A 138 -2.53 -10.20 -19.79
N ARG A 139 -1.23 -10.43 -19.58
CA ARG A 139 -0.51 -10.00 -18.39
C ARG A 139 0.66 -9.07 -18.76
N VAL A 140 1.04 -8.22 -17.80
CA VAL A 140 2.31 -7.48 -17.79
C VAL A 140 2.96 -7.72 -16.44
N SER A 141 4.14 -8.31 -16.44
CA SER A 141 4.95 -8.53 -15.23
C SER A 141 6.24 -7.68 -15.25
N GLY A 142 6.84 -7.47 -14.09
CA GLY A 142 8.06 -6.69 -13.97
C GLY A 142 8.53 -6.51 -12.53
N LYS A 143 9.53 -5.64 -12.33
CA LYS A 143 10.18 -5.39 -11.03
C LYS A 143 10.44 -3.91 -10.84
N VAL A 144 9.89 -3.30 -9.79
CA VAL A 144 10.07 -1.88 -9.43
C VAL A 144 11.22 -1.72 -8.44
N THR A 145 12.04 -0.72 -8.66
CA THR A 145 13.23 -0.41 -7.86
C THR A 145 13.36 1.10 -7.57
N ILE A 146 14.22 1.43 -6.60
CA ILE A 146 14.63 2.82 -6.31
C ILE A 146 15.25 3.50 -7.56
N PRO A 147 15.35 4.85 -7.61
CA PRO A 147 15.92 5.56 -8.76
C PRO A 147 17.34 5.16 -9.21
N SER A 148 18.18 4.57 -8.36
CA SER A 148 19.48 4.00 -8.74
C SER A 148 19.40 2.58 -9.32
N GLY A 149 18.23 1.95 -9.32
CA GLY A 149 17.99 0.56 -9.71
C GLY A 149 18.44 -0.48 -8.67
N ALA A 150 19.14 -0.08 -7.61
CA ALA A 150 19.94 -0.98 -6.77
C ALA A 150 19.19 -1.71 -5.65
N LEU A 151 17.92 -1.38 -5.40
CA LEU A 151 17.05 -2.08 -4.44
C LEU A 151 15.61 -2.12 -4.98
N PRO A 152 14.87 -3.23 -4.82
CA PRO A 152 13.45 -3.27 -5.09
C PRO A 152 12.62 -2.56 -4.03
N LEU A 153 11.39 -2.20 -4.38
CA LEU A 153 10.45 -1.53 -3.49
C LEU A 153 9.13 -2.31 -3.37
N PRO A 154 8.73 -2.76 -2.16
CA PRO A 154 7.38 -3.24 -1.89
C PRO A 154 6.39 -2.08 -1.82
N GLY A 155 5.09 -2.40 -1.93
CA GLY A 155 4.02 -1.42 -1.69
C GLY A 155 3.83 -0.38 -2.80
N VAL A 156 4.58 -0.46 -3.90
CA VAL A 156 4.44 0.47 -5.04
C VAL A 156 3.26 0.03 -5.90
N HIS A 157 2.34 0.94 -6.18
CA HIS A 157 1.22 0.66 -7.06
C HIS A 157 1.65 0.72 -8.52
N VAL A 158 1.26 -0.29 -9.28
CA VAL A 158 1.49 -0.36 -10.72
C VAL A 158 0.13 -0.51 -11.41
N TYR A 159 -0.17 0.34 -12.39
CA TYR A 159 -1.50 0.38 -13.01
C TYR A 159 -1.50 0.89 -14.46
N VAL A 160 -2.53 0.52 -15.21
CA VAL A 160 -2.87 1.14 -16.50
C VAL A 160 -4.03 2.13 -16.27
N PRO A 161 -3.85 3.44 -16.52
CA PRO A 161 -4.92 4.42 -16.38
C PRO A 161 -5.87 4.42 -17.59
N ASN A 162 -7.18 4.45 -17.37
CA ASN A 162 -8.19 4.59 -18.43
C ASN A 162 -8.50 6.06 -18.80
N GLY A 163 -7.78 7.03 -18.20
CA GLY A 163 -7.95 8.46 -18.42
C GLY A 163 -6.70 9.27 -18.05
N PRO A 164 -6.73 10.60 -18.24
CA PRO A 164 -5.58 11.46 -17.94
C PRO A 164 -5.25 11.49 -16.45
N LEU A 165 -3.95 11.49 -16.12
CA LEU A 165 -3.48 11.64 -14.74
C LEU A 165 -3.70 13.06 -14.24
N SER A 166 -4.05 13.19 -12.96
CA SER A 166 -4.08 14.48 -12.26
C SER A 166 -2.64 14.94 -11.96
N PRO A 167 -2.35 16.25 -11.99
CA PRO A 167 -1.12 16.75 -11.40
C PRO A 167 -1.03 16.36 -9.92
N LEU A 168 0.18 16.02 -9.45
CA LEU A 168 0.44 15.93 -8.01
C LEU A 168 0.61 17.34 -7.46
N ILE A 169 0.16 17.55 -6.22
CA ILE A 169 0.26 18.84 -5.53
C ILE A 169 1.62 18.89 -4.83
N ASP A 170 2.39 19.97 -5.02
CA ASP A 170 3.63 20.23 -4.27
C ASP A 170 3.32 20.75 -2.86
N GLY A 171 3.99 20.17 -1.85
CA GLY A 171 3.91 20.64 -0.46
C GLY A 171 3.02 19.79 0.44
N ALA A 172 2.94 20.15 1.72
CA ALA A 172 2.16 19.42 2.72
C ALA A 172 0.68 19.25 2.30
N SER A 173 0.27 17.99 2.11
CA SER A 173 -1.09 17.61 1.73
C SER A 173 -1.51 16.31 2.42
N CYS A 174 -2.81 16.17 2.70
CA CYS A 174 -3.38 14.98 3.35
C CYS A 174 -3.50 13.80 2.38
N ASP A 175 -2.36 13.24 1.99
CA ASP A 175 -2.25 12.16 1.02
C ASP A 175 -2.70 10.84 1.64
N ARG A 176 -3.89 10.37 1.26
CA ARG A 176 -4.54 9.14 1.73
C ARG A 176 -4.74 8.13 0.60
N CYS A 177 -4.72 6.84 0.93
CA CYS A 177 -4.54 5.77 -0.07
C CYS A 177 -5.75 5.51 -0.99
N ASP A 178 -6.91 6.04 -0.61
CA ASP A 178 -8.13 6.14 -1.41
C ASP A 178 -8.09 7.30 -2.44
N ALA A 179 -7.44 8.41 -2.11
CA ALA A 179 -7.42 9.63 -2.92
C ALA A 179 -6.24 9.75 -3.92
N MET A 180 -5.13 9.04 -3.68
CA MET A 180 -3.84 9.32 -4.33
C MET A 180 -3.64 8.80 -5.77
N ILE A 181 -4.59 8.02 -6.32
CA ILE A 181 -4.42 7.37 -7.64
C ILE A 181 -5.39 7.95 -8.67
N SER A 182 -4.83 8.71 -9.61
CA SER A 182 -5.58 9.41 -10.67
C SER A 182 -5.72 8.60 -11.96
N GLY A 183 -6.51 9.12 -12.92
CA GLY A 183 -6.59 8.57 -14.28
C GLY A 183 -7.43 7.30 -14.41
N LEU A 184 -8.33 7.04 -13.46
CA LEU A 184 -9.29 5.91 -13.47
C LEU A 184 -8.60 4.56 -13.80
N PRO A 185 -7.85 3.96 -12.87
CA PRO A 185 -7.10 2.73 -13.10
C PRO A 185 -8.00 1.60 -13.64
N LEU A 186 -7.70 1.13 -14.84
CA LEU A 186 -8.40 0.03 -15.50
C LEU A 186 -8.01 -1.32 -14.88
N VAL A 187 -6.72 -1.49 -14.64
CA VAL A 187 -6.12 -2.62 -13.92
C VAL A 187 -5.01 -2.09 -13.02
N ARG A 188 -4.93 -2.59 -11.78
CA ARG A 188 -3.98 -2.17 -10.75
C ARG A 188 -3.46 -3.38 -9.99
N THR A 189 -2.20 -3.32 -9.59
CA THR A 189 -1.52 -4.25 -8.68
C THR A 189 -0.62 -3.47 -7.73
N THR A 190 0.02 -4.16 -6.79
CA THR A 190 1.00 -3.61 -5.85
C THR A 190 2.20 -4.54 -5.76
N THR A 191 3.41 -4.00 -5.65
CA THR A 191 4.65 -4.78 -5.62
C THR A 191 4.89 -5.53 -4.31
N ASP A 192 5.52 -6.71 -4.40
CA ASP A 192 5.88 -7.56 -3.26
C ASP A 192 7.22 -7.18 -2.59
N VAL A 193 7.69 -7.98 -1.63
CA VAL A 193 8.99 -7.78 -0.94
C VAL A 193 10.23 -7.90 -1.84
N ARG A 194 10.07 -8.45 -3.05
CA ARG A 194 11.08 -8.46 -4.12
C ARG A 194 10.88 -7.32 -5.11
N GLY A 195 9.89 -6.45 -4.91
CA GLY A 195 9.49 -5.39 -5.83
C GLY A 195 8.84 -5.92 -7.11
N GLU A 196 8.51 -7.20 -7.17
CA GLU A 196 7.93 -7.85 -8.34
C GLU A 196 6.42 -7.60 -8.40
N PHE A 197 5.88 -7.50 -9.61
CA PHE A 197 4.47 -7.25 -9.86
C PHE A 197 3.93 -8.04 -11.04
N VAL A 198 2.62 -8.26 -11.01
CA VAL A 198 1.81 -8.80 -12.11
C VAL A 198 0.55 -7.95 -12.23
N LEU A 199 0.32 -7.39 -13.41
CA LEU A 199 -1.00 -6.94 -13.85
C LEU A 199 -1.66 -8.02 -14.68
N GLU A 200 -2.95 -8.25 -14.45
CA GLU A 200 -3.79 -9.17 -15.22
C GLU A 200 -4.85 -8.41 -16.02
N ASN A 201 -5.36 -9.04 -17.08
CA ASN A 201 -6.33 -8.45 -18.02
C ASN A 201 -5.89 -7.08 -18.59
N VAL A 202 -4.63 -6.96 -18.99
CA VAL A 202 -4.06 -5.72 -19.54
C VAL A 202 -4.58 -5.47 -20.98
N PRO A 203 -4.88 -4.21 -21.35
CA PRO A 203 -5.10 -3.80 -22.75
C PRO A 203 -4.02 -4.30 -23.73
N VAL A 204 -4.43 -4.73 -24.92
CA VAL A 204 -3.54 -5.24 -25.99
C VAL A 204 -3.31 -4.19 -27.07
N GLY A 205 -2.13 -4.23 -27.71
CA GLY A 205 -1.78 -3.35 -28.82
C GLY A 205 -0.54 -2.51 -28.57
N GLN A 206 -0.44 -1.37 -29.26
CA GLN A 206 0.70 -0.46 -29.19
C GLN A 206 0.47 0.65 -28.15
N ASP A 207 1.56 1.23 -27.66
CA ASP A 207 1.60 2.44 -26.83
C ASP A 207 0.73 2.40 -25.55
N ILE A 208 0.66 1.25 -24.88
CA ILE A 208 -0.13 1.08 -23.64
C ILE A 208 0.55 1.81 -22.47
N PRO A 209 -0.10 2.78 -21.80
CA PRO A 209 0.51 3.50 -20.69
C PRO A 209 0.57 2.66 -19.42
N LEU A 210 1.71 2.67 -18.74
CA LEU A 210 1.90 2.06 -17.42
C LEU A 210 2.36 3.14 -16.43
N VAL A 211 1.73 3.19 -15.26
CA VAL A 211 2.06 4.12 -14.18
C VAL A 211 2.56 3.34 -12.97
N ILE A 212 3.65 3.82 -12.38
CA ILE A 212 4.34 3.26 -11.23
C ILE A 212 4.41 4.35 -10.17
N GLN A 213 3.76 4.15 -9.02
CA GLN A 213 3.52 5.22 -8.04
C GLN A 213 3.60 4.75 -6.58
N VAL A 214 4.36 5.49 -5.76
CA VAL A 214 4.33 5.41 -4.29
C VAL A 214 4.30 6.83 -3.71
N GLY A 215 3.15 7.22 -3.17
CA GLY A 215 2.88 8.61 -2.78
C GLY A 215 3.07 9.57 -3.95
N LYS A 216 3.97 10.55 -3.76
CA LYS A 216 4.35 11.56 -4.77
C LYS A 216 5.57 11.18 -5.63
N TRP A 217 6.13 9.98 -5.45
CA TRP A 217 7.01 9.39 -6.47
C TRP A 217 6.12 8.76 -7.54
N ARG A 218 6.13 9.30 -8.77
CA ARG A 218 5.29 8.78 -9.85
C ARG A 218 6.02 8.80 -11.18
N ARG A 219 6.06 7.66 -11.86
CA ARG A 219 6.59 7.54 -13.22
C ARG A 219 5.50 6.99 -14.13
N GLN A 220 5.32 7.63 -15.28
CA GLN A 220 4.55 7.08 -16.38
C GLN A 220 5.52 6.63 -17.48
N ILE A 221 5.33 5.42 -17.99
CA ILE A 221 6.01 4.89 -19.17
C ILE A 221 4.97 4.46 -20.21
N VAL A 222 5.44 4.20 -21.42
CA VAL A 222 4.65 3.67 -22.53
C VAL A 222 5.24 2.31 -22.91
N LEU A 223 4.40 1.28 -22.90
CA LEU A 223 4.76 -0.06 -23.35
C LEU A 223 4.56 -0.10 -24.88
N PRO A 224 5.62 -0.30 -25.68
CA PRO A 224 5.54 -0.16 -27.14
C PRO A 224 4.65 -1.23 -27.78
N ASN A 225 4.54 -2.41 -27.17
CA ASN A 225 3.60 -3.45 -27.56
C ASN A 225 3.19 -4.29 -26.34
N VAL A 226 1.90 -4.63 -26.24
CA VAL A 226 1.37 -5.67 -25.35
C VAL A 226 0.68 -6.72 -26.22
N GLU A 227 1.26 -7.91 -26.30
CA GLU A 227 0.74 -9.07 -27.01
C GLU A 227 -0.40 -9.73 -26.20
N ALA A 228 -1.45 -10.15 -26.90
CA ALA A 228 -2.65 -10.71 -26.29
C ALA A 228 -2.41 -12.10 -25.67
N CYS A 229 -3.03 -12.36 -24.52
CA CYS A 229 -3.13 -13.70 -23.91
C CYS A 229 -1.78 -14.37 -23.62
N THR A 230 -0.78 -13.56 -23.30
CA THR A 230 0.56 -13.96 -22.84
C THR A 230 1.03 -13.01 -21.73
N ASP A 231 2.17 -13.32 -21.11
CA ASP A 231 2.82 -12.42 -20.16
C ASP A 231 3.87 -11.53 -20.85
N ASN A 232 3.65 -10.22 -20.79
CA ASN A 232 4.50 -9.21 -21.40
C ASN A 232 5.51 -8.71 -20.36
N ALA A 233 6.49 -9.56 -20.04
CA ALA A 233 7.47 -9.31 -18.98
C ALA A 233 8.43 -8.17 -19.34
N ILE A 234 8.43 -7.10 -18.53
CA ILE A 234 9.32 -5.95 -18.68
C ILE A 234 10.69 -6.30 -18.10
N THR A 235 11.60 -6.72 -18.98
CA THR A 235 12.97 -7.12 -18.63
C THR A 235 13.96 -5.96 -18.54
N ASP A 236 13.66 -4.80 -19.12
CA ASP A 236 14.45 -3.58 -18.90
C ASP A 236 14.02 -2.87 -17.61
N HIS A 237 14.74 -3.15 -16.53
CA HIS A 237 14.54 -2.49 -15.23
C HIS A 237 14.75 -0.96 -15.26
N ALA A 238 15.41 -0.40 -16.29
CA ALA A 238 15.49 1.05 -16.46
C ALA A 238 14.13 1.68 -16.83
N MET A 239 13.17 0.90 -17.34
CA MET A 239 11.78 1.34 -17.54
C MET A 239 11.00 1.37 -16.22
N THR A 240 11.19 0.39 -15.34
CA THR A 240 10.31 0.17 -14.16
C THR A 240 10.81 0.74 -12.83
N ARG A 241 12.05 1.24 -12.75
CA ARG A 241 12.50 2.00 -11.57
C ARG A 241 11.73 3.32 -11.39
N LEU A 242 11.66 3.81 -10.16
CA LEU A 242 11.18 5.17 -9.84
C LEU A 242 12.05 6.27 -10.50
N PRO A 243 11.52 7.50 -10.70
CA PRO A 243 12.21 8.55 -11.46
C PRO A 243 13.35 9.17 -10.65
N ARG A 244 14.47 9.51 -11.31
CA ARG A 244 15.63 10.16 -10.64
C ARG A 244 15.60 11.68 -10.69
N ASN A 245 14.83 12.24 -11.63
CA ASN A 245 14.70 13.67 -11.89
C ASN A 245 13.34 13.97 -12.55
N GLN A 246 12.98 15.25 -12.58
CA GLN A 246 11.71 15.79 -13.07
C GLN A 246 11.44 15.55 -14.58
N GLN A 247 12.45 15.08 -15.34
CA GLN A 247 12.28 14.74 -16.77
C GLN A 247 11.75 13.31 -16.96
N GLU A 248 11.79 12.48 -15.91
CA GLU A 248 11.35 11.08 -15.94
C GLU A 248 10.04 10.84 -15.20
N GLY A 249 9.57 11.80 -14.38
CA GLY A 249 8.37 11.70 -13.57
C GLY A 249 8.38 12.63 -12.37
N ASP A 250 7.37 12.50 -11.51
CA ASP A 250 7.23 13.26 -10.28
C ASP A 250 8.09 12.65 -9.15
N LEU A 251 8.75 13.51 -8.37
CA LEU A 251 9.44 13.19 -7.11
C LEU A 251 8.89 14.11 -6.02
N PRO A 252 8.81 13.69 -4.74
CA PRO A 252 8.49 14.62 -3.65
C PRO A 252 9.52 15.76 -3.55
N LYS A 253 9.07 16.94 -3.14
CA LYS A 253 9.89 18.11 -2.81
C LYS A 253 10.42 17.93 -1.39
N ILE A 254 11.73 17.75 -1.24
CA ILE A 254 12.40 17.39 0.02
C ILE A 254 13.26 18.57 0.52
N ALA A 255 13.10 18.96 1.79
CA ALA A 255 14.08 19.76 2.51
C ALA A 255 14.97 18.84 3.35
N LEU A 256 16.30 19.03 3.30
CA LEU A 256 17.23 18.25 4.10
C LEU A 256 18.21 19.18 4.83
N THR A 257 18.29 19.09 6.16
CA THR A 257 19.30 19.82 6.94
C THR A 257 20.50 18.93 7.23
N THR A 258 21.69 19.38 6.85
CA THR A 258 22.94 18.61 7.02
C THR A 258 23.36 18.45 8.49
N GLY A 259 23.86 17.27 8.83
CA GLY A 259 24.33 16.94 10.19
C GLY A 259 25.84 17.09 10.34
N SER A 260 26.29 17.22 11.60
CA SER A 260 27.72 17.12 11.95
C SER A 260 28.13 15.69 12.31
N SER A 261 27.15 14.84 12.62
CA SER A 261 27.33 13.44 13.02
C SER A 261 26.62 12.45 12.08
N ASP A 262 25.84 12.94 11.11
CA ASP A 262 25.10 12.12 10.14
C ASP A 262 25.03 12.84 8.79
N ALA A 263 25.53 12.20 7.74
CA ALA A 263 25.59 12.73 6.37
C ALA A 263 24.39 12.27 5.54
N LEU A 264 23.18 12.57 6.02
CA LEU A 264 21.92 12.06 5.48
C LEU A 264 21.69 12.43 4.00
N GLU A 265 22.30 13.52 3.53
CA GLU A 265 22.33 13.90 2.11
C GLU A 265 22.88 12.78 1.20
N CYS A 266 23.77 11.93 1.74
CA CYS A 266 24.35 10.81 1.02
C CYS A 266 23.40 9.60 0.89
N LEU A 267 22.33 9.53 1.70
CA LEU A 267 21.25 8.56 1.48
C LEU A 267 20.52 8.89 0.18
N LEU A 268 20.06 10.15 0.02
CA LEU A 268 19.30 10.57 -1.16
C LEU A 268 20.11 10.44 -2.46
N HIS A 269 21.42 10.68 -2.40
CA HIS A 269 22.32 10.39 -3.51
C HIS A 269 22.32 8.89 -3.90
N LYS A 270 22.34 7.98 -2.91
CA LYS A 270 22.42 6.51 -3.13
C LYS A 270 21.06 5.86 -3.45
N VAL A 271 19.96 6.48 -3.01
CA VAL A 271 18.61 6.26 -3.56
C VAL A 271 18.60 6.48 -5.08
N GLY A 272 19.48 7.34 -5.57
CA GLY A 272 19.73 7.55 -6.99
C GLY A 272 19.11 8.82 -7.56
N ILE A 273 18.72 9.77 -6.71
CA ILE A 273 18.27 11.10 -7.17
C ILE A 273 19.42 11.77 -7.93
N ASP A 274 19.11 12.37 -9.08
CA ASP A 274 20.07 13.05 -9.94
C ASP A 274 20.68 14.27 -9.23
N HIS A 275 21.97 14.54 -9.41
CA HIS A 275 22.62 15.71 -8.77
C HIS A 275 22.00 17.04 -9.21
N ALA A 276 21.41 17.10 -10.41
CA ALA A 276 20.67 18.28 -10.88
C ALA A 276 19.43 18.63 -10.02
N GLU A 277 18.89 17.68 -9.26
CA GLU A 277 17.75 17.92 -8.36
C GLU A 277 18.18 18.49 -6.99
N PHE A 278 19.46 18.43 -6.64
CA PHE A 278 19.98 19.00 -5.39
C PHE A 278 20.34 20.46 -5.61
N THR A 279 19.51 21.39 -5.14
CA THR A 279 19.65 22.84 -5.39
C THR A 279 19.44 23.68 -4.13
N PRO A 280 19.94 24.93 -4.05
CA PRO A 280 19.50 25.89 -3.03
C PRO A 280 17.98 26.06 -3.04
N GLU A 281 17.37 26.55 -1.96
CA GLU A 281 15.91 26.64 -1.81
C GLU A 281 15.21 27.57 -2.81
N GLY A 282 15.94 28.52 -3.42
CA GLY A 282 15.47 29.30 -4.57
C GLY A 282 15.58 28.59 -5.93
N GLY A 283 16.03 27.33 -5.95
CA GLY A 283 16.25 26.51 -7.13
C GLY A 283 15.12 25.51 -7.42
N GLY A 284 14.98 25.16 -8.69
CA GLY A 284 13.91 24.28 -9.20
C GLY A 284 14.07 22.78 -8.90
N GLY A 285 15.19 22.35 -8.31
CA GLY A 285 15.43 20.93 -8.02
C GLY A 285 14.58 20.40 -6.86
N ARG A 286 14.23 19.11 -6.90
CA ARG A 286 13.34 18.48 -5.91
C ARG A 286 13.97 18.26 -4.53
N VAL A 287 15.28 18.40 -4.36
CA VAL A 287 15.95 18.33 -3.04
C VAL A 287 16.62 19.66 -2.71
N ASN A 288 16.24 20.29 -1.60
CA ASN A 288 16.89 21.51 -1.11
C ASN A 288 17.73 21.23 0.14
N LEU A 289 19.03 21.57 0.07
CA LEU A 289 19.97 21.37 1.16
C LEU A 289 20.09 22.64 2.01
N TYR A 290 19.93 22.47 3.32
CA TYR A 290 20.05 23.51 4.33
C TYR A 290 21.24 23.24 5.26
N ALA A 291 21.99 24.27 5.63
CA ALA A 291 23.08 24.15 6.60
C ALA A 291 22.52 23.95 8.01
N GLY A 292 22.55 22.71 8.51
CA GLY A 292 22.34 22.40 9.92
C GLY A 292 23.56 22.77 10.78
N LEU A 293 23.40 22.75 12.11
CA LEU A 293 24.47 23.17 13.01
C LEU A 293 25.70 22.25 12.89
N SER A 294 26.83 22.86 12.54
CA SER A 294 28.13 22.20 12.31
C SER A 294 28.12 21.14 11.18
N GLY A 295 27.09 21.11 10.33
CA GLY A 295 27.01 20.20 9.18
C GLY A 295 27.73 20.73 7.93
N GLY A 296 27.51 20.06 6.79
CA GLY A 296 27.96 20.55 5.49
C GLY A 296 27.26 21.87 5.13
N THR A 297 27.96 22.85 4.58
CA THR A 297 27.45 24.22 4.38
C THR A 297 27.38 24.70 2.93
N ARG A 298 27.78 23.86 1.97
CA ARG A 298 27.84 24.23 0.56
C ARG A 298 27.90 23.03 -0.39
N TYR A 299 27.56 23.26 -1.65
CA TYR A 299 27.83 22.33 -2.74
C TYR A 299 29.32 22.27 -3.11
N ASP A 300 29.73 21.22 -3.81
CA ASP A 300 31.02 21.15 -4.51
C ASP A 300 31.09 22.22 -5.63
N ALA A 301 32.29 22.67 -6.00
CA ALA A 301 32.47 23.67 -7.06
C ALA A 301 31.87 23.27 -8.43
N THR A 302 31.71 21.97 -8.69
CA THR A 302 31.10 21.43 -9.92
C THR A 302 29.56 21.39 -9.90
N LEU A 303 28.92 21.63 -8.75
CA LEU A 303 27.47 21.55 -8.55
C LEU A 303 26.94 22.86 -7.96
N ASN A 304 25.94 23.49 -8.58
CA ASN A 304 25.45 24.83 -8.20
C ASN A 304 26.57 25.87 -8.00
N GLU A 305 27.65 25.78 -8.77
CA GLU A 305 28.85 26.64 -8.67
C GLU A 305 29.48 26.69 -7.25
N GLY A 306 29.27 25.65 -6.44
CA GLY A 306 29.72 25.59 -5.06
C GLY A 306 28.95 26.51 -4.10
N ALA A 307 27.70 26.87 -4.43
CA ALA A 307 26.85 27.75 -3.62
C ALA A 307 26.74 27.31 -2.15
N LEU A 308 26.58 28.29 -1.26
CA LEU A 308 26.31 28.05 0.16
C LEU A 308 24.86 27.61 0.36
N TYR A 309 24.61 26.75 1.34
CA TYR A 309 23.26 26.42 1.78
C TYR A 309 22.70 27.52 2.68
N THR A 310 21.39 27.78 2.59
CA THR A 310 20.70 28.60 3.57
C THR A 310 20.67 27.91 4.93
N LYS A 311 20.75 28.70 6.01
CA LYS A 311 20.79 28.18 7.38
C LYS A 311 19.47 27.52 7.75
N SER A 312 19.52 26.31 8.30
CA SER A 312 18.35 25.51 8.68
C SER A 312 17.34 26.25 9.55
N GLY A 313 17.80 27.15 10.42
CA GLY A 313 16.94 28.01 11.23
C GLY A 313 15.87 28.78 10.43
N LEU A 314 16.15 29.19 9.20
CA LEU A 314 15.22 29.95 8.35
C LEU A 314 14.12 29.07 7.71
N LEU A 315 14.28 27.74 7.73
CA LEU A 315 13.25 26.80 7.26
C LEU A 315 12.01 26.78 8.18
N TRP A 316 12.18 27.08 9.48
CA TRP A 316 11.15 26.89 10.50
C TRP A 316 10.95 28.07 11.47
N SER A 317 11.76 29.12 11.41
CA SER A 317 11.62 30.28 12.33
C SER A 317 10.55 31.26 11.84
N ALA A 318 9.80 31.83 12.77
CA ALA A 318 8.83 32.89 12.50
C ALA A 318 9.50 34.16 11.88
N PRO A 319 8.78 34.94 11.05
CA PRO A 319 7.37 34.76 10.68
C PRO A 319 7.15 33.70 9.60
N ASP A 320 8.10 33.52 8.68
CA ASP A 320 7.88 32.78 7.43
C ASP A 320 7.99 31.25 7.55
N GLY A 321 8.36 30.73 8.73
CA GLY A 321 8.71 29.33 8.95
C GLY A 321 7.66 28.32 8.49
N LEU A 322 6.37 28.56 8.77
CA LEU A 322 5.32 27.62 8.35
C LEU A 322 5.12 27.66 6.82
N ASP A 323 5.16 28.84 6.20
CA ASP A 323 5.08 28.97 4.74
C ASP A 323 6.35 28.48 4.03
N ASN A 324 7.49 28.42 4.73
CA ASN A 324 8.69 27.75 4.27
C ASN A 324 8.57 26.23 4.35
N LEU A 325 8.08 25.67 5.46
CA LEU A 325 7.84 24.22 5.57
C LEU A 325 6.79 23.71 4.58
N LYS A 326 5.64 24.40 4.42
CA LYS A 326 4.55 23.95 3.53
C LYS A 326 4.94 23.75 2.07
N LYS A 327 6.06 24.34 1.61
CA LYS A 327 6.62 24.13 0.25
C LYS A 327 7.18 22.72 0.03
N TYR A 328 7.34 21.93 1.09
CA TYR A 328 7.96 20.61 1.08
C TYR A 328 6.95 19.52 1.39
N ASP A 329 7.13 18.37 0.77
CA ASP A 329 6.41 17.15 1.12
C ASP A 329 7.09 16.47 2.31
N ILE A 330 8.43 16.46 2.30
CA ILE A 330 9.27 15.73 3.27
C ILE A 330 10.37 16.64 3.81
N VAL A 331 10.58 16.61 5.13
CA VAL A 331 11.62 17.34 5.85
C VAL A 331 12.52 16.35 6.60
N LEU A 332 13.78 16.24 6.17
CA LEU A 332 14.77 15.28 6.65
C LEU A 332 15.83 15.97 7.51
N LEU A 333 15.87 15.70 8.81
CA LEU A 333 16.68 16.46 9.78
C LEU A 333 17.81 15.59 10.36
N ALA A 334 19.04 15.81 9.87
CA ALA A 334 20.22 15.00 10.20
C ALA A 334 21.00 15.52 11.42
N CYS A 335 21.42 14.58 12.27
CA CYS A 335 22.05 14.81 13.57
C CYS A 335 23.15 15.91 13.59
N GLU A 336 22.80 17.06 14.17
CA GLU A 336 23.67 18.22 14.45
C GLU A 336 24.77 17.95 15.50
N GLY A 337 24.85 16.73 16.05
CA GLY A 337 25.81 16.39 17.11
C GLY A 337 25.60 17.22 18.39
N GLY A 338 26.66 17.52 19.12
CA GLY A 338 26.61 18.30 20.36
C GLY A 338 26.21 19.78 20.22
N GLY A 339 25.81 20.23 19.01
CA GLY A 339 25.33 21.59 18.75
C GLY A 339 23.84 21.81 19.06
N HIS A 340 23.04 20.75 19.19
CA HIS A 340 21.61 20.82 19.49
C HIS A 340 21.34 21.54 20.83
N LYS A 341 20.43 22.52 20.85
CA LYS A 341 19.96 23.23 22.06
C LYS A 341 18.55 23.79 21.80
N PRO A 342 17.65 23.88 22.81
CA PRO A 342 16.31 24.44 22.60
C PRO A 342 16.35 25.89 22.12
N ALA A 343 17.36 26.67 22.51
CA ALA A 343 17.60 28.03 22.01
C ALA A 343 17.83 28.12 20.48
N ASN A 344 18.19 27.02 19.83
CA ASN A 344 18.41 26.96 18.38
C ASN A 344 17.17 26.46 17.60
N LYS A 345 16.15 25.97 18.33
CA LYS A 345 14.88 25.42 17.85
C LYS A 345 13.77 25.89 18.82
N PRO A 346 13.44 27.20 18.77
CA PRO A 346 12.60 27.86 19.78
C PRO A 346 11.13 27.40 19.73
N GLU A 347 10.29 27.90 20.63
CA GLU A 347 8.93 27.41 20.84
C GLU A 347 8.05 27.52 19.60
N GLU A 348 8.13 28.67 18.94
CA GLU A 348 7.41 29.01 17.73
C GLU A 348 7.81 28.05 16.59
N ALA A 349 9.10 27.73 16.49
CA ALA A 349 9.60 26.77 15.50
C ALA A 349 9.13 25.34 15.77
N ARG A 350 9.08 24.91 17.04
CA ARG A 350 8.58 23.59 17.44
C ARG A 350 7.08 23.45 17.14
N GLN A 351 6.30 24.50 17.41
CA GLN A 351 4.90 24.60 17.05
C GLN A 351 4.70 24.60 15.51
N THR A 352 5.49 25.37 14.78
CA THR A 352 5.49 25.41 13.30
C THR A 352 5.80 24.04 12.67
N LEU A 353 6.70 23.24 13.24
CA LEU A 353 6.97 21.88 12.75
C LEU A 353 5.78 20.92 12.99
N LYS A 354 5.08 21.05 14.12
CA LYS A 354 3.83 20.32 14.39
C LYS A 354 2.76 20.70 13.37
N GLU A 355 2.50 21.98 13.19
CA GLU A 355 1.49 22.51 12.24
C GLU A 355 1.76 22.05 10.80
N PHE A 356 3.03 21.98 10.39
CA PHE A 356 3.42 21.38 9.11
C PHE A 356 2.99 19.91 8.98
N THR A 357 3.21 19.10 10.02
CA THR A 357 2.82 17.68 10.00
C THR A 357 1.31 17.48 10.01
N GLU A 358 0.56 18.30 10.75
CA GLU A 358 -0.91 18.24 10.78
C GLU A 358 -1.55 18.58 9.42
N LEU A 359 -0.86 19.37 8.58
CA LEU A 359 -1.25 19.64 7.18
C LEU A 359 -0.89 18.50 6.21
N GLY A 360 -0.28 17.42 6.70
CA GLY A 360 0.18 16.28 5.90
C GLY A 360 1.69 16.21 5.68
N GLY A 361 2.45 17.18 6.18
CA GLY A 361 3.90 17.20 6.08
C GLY A 361 4.55 15.94 6.66
N ARG A 362 5.58 15.43 5.98
CA ARG A 362 6.33 14.25 6.40
C ARG A 362 7.65 14.67 7.04
N VAL A 363 8.02 14.08 8.18
CA VAL A 363 9.25 14.47 8.91
C VAL A 363 10.07 13.25 9.32
N PHE A 364 11.38 13.29 9.07
CA PHE A 364 12.36 12.31 9.58
C PHE A 364 13.39 13.00 10.48
N LEU A 365 13.62 12.44 11.67
CA LEU A 365 14.45 13.03 12.72
C LEU A 365 15.56 12.06 13.16
N THR A 366 16.86 12.39 12.98
CA THR A 366 17.95 11.57 13.56
C THR A 366 18.50 12.11 14.88
N HIS A 367 18.55 11.20 15.87
CA HIS A 367 19.17 11.30 17.19
C HIS A 367 18.88 12.60 17.94
N TRP A 368 19.73 13.63 17.82
CA TRP A 368 19.57 14.89 18.54
C TRP A 368 18.42 15.78 18.02
N HIS A 369 17.79 15.40 16.91
CA HIS A 369 16.51 15.95 16.51
C HIS A 369 15.32 15.45 17.37
N SER A 370 15.55 14.54 18.32
CA SER A 370 14.66 14.26 19.46
C SER A 370 14.19 15.52 20.18
N ILE A 371 14.98 16.59 20.13
CA ILE A 371 14.69 17.91 20.70
C ILE A 371 13.35 18.50 20.24
N TRP A 372 12.88 18.17 19.03
CA TRP A 372 11.57 18.58 18.52
C TRP A 372 10.40 17.93 19.26
N LEU A 373 10.61 16.71 19.77
CA LEU A 373 9.62 15.93 20.52
C LEU A 373 9.78 16.20 22.03
N GLN A 374 11.00 16.06 22.56
CA GLN A 374 11.35 16.25 23.97
C GLN A 374 10.92 17.62 24.54
N TYR A 375 11.02 18.68 23.74
CA TYR A 375 10.58 20.02 24.11
C TYR A 375 9.37 20.48 23.29
N GLY A 376 8.71 19.60 22.52
CA GLY A 376 7.61 19.98 21.63
C GLY A 376 6.37 20.52 22.34
N PRO A 377 5.31 20.84 21.56
CA PRO A 377 3.94 20.93 22.07
C PRO A 377 3.54 19.67 22.88
N GLU A 378 2.45 19.76 23.65
CA GLU A 378 2.12 18.73 24.65
C GLU A 378 1.88 17.33 24.07
N ASP A 379 1.23 17.26 22.92
CA ASP A 379 0.98 16.05 22.16
C ASP A 379 2.29 15.45 21.60
N PHE A 380 3.16 16.27 21.02
CA PHE A 380 4.51 15.88 20.59
C PHE A 380 5.42 15.43 21.75
N ARG A 381 5.15 15.86 22.98
CA ARG A 381 5.80 15.36 24.21
C ARG A 381 5.14 14.09 24.77
N SER A 382 3.94 13.73 24.33
CA SER A 382 3.21 12.55 24.83
C SER A 382 3.58 11.24 24.11
N VAL A 383 4.11 11.32 22.88
CA VAL A 383 4.48 10.14 22.07
C VAL A 383 5.71 9.39 22.60
N ALA A 384 6.62 10.08 23.29
CA ALA A 384 7.89 9.51 23.75
C ALA A 384 8.46 10.19 24.99
N THR A 385 9.03 9.37 25.88
CA THR A 385 9.79 9.80 27.06
C THR A 385 11.30 9.79 26.76
N TRP A 386 12.07 10.54 27.55
CA TRP A 386 13.49 10.82 27.29
C TRP A 386 14.32 10.74 28.56
N GLY A 387 15.60 10.39 28.43
CA GLY A 387 16.53 10.23 29.56
C GLY A 387 17.17 8.85 29.65
N GLY A 388 17.27 8.12 28.52
CA GLY A 388 18.14 6.96 28.42
C GLY A 388 19.63 7.32 28.58
N SER A 389 20.49 6.31 28.59
CA SER A 389 21.94 6.53 28.70
C SER A 389 22.78 5.45 28.01
N GLY A 390 23.93 5.89 27.49
CA GLY A 390 24.94 5.03 26.86
C GLY A 390 24.73 4.81 25.36
N GLY A 391 25.73 4.20 24.73
CA GLY A 391 25.61 3.68 23.37
C GLY A 391 24.87 2.35 23.32
N GLY A 392 24.39 1.98 22.14
CA GLY A 392 23.70 0.73 21.90
C GLY A 392 24.63 -0.48 21.74
N GLY A 393 24.01 -1.66 21.72
CA GLY A 393 24.59 -2.85 21.11
C GLY A 393 24.18 -3.00 19.64
N SER A 394 24.42 -4.19 19.09
CA SER A 394 23.95 -4.69 17.80
C SER A 394 23.89 -6.23 17.90
N PRO A 395 22.97 -6.95 17.23
CA PRO A 395 21.97 -6.48 16.27
C PRO A 395 20.87 -5.59 16.89
N GLY A 396 20.16 -4.88 16.02
CA GLY A 396 18.78 -4.47 16.28
C GLY A 396 17.82 -5.56 15.83
N HIS A 397 16.64 -5.57 16.44
CA HIS A 397 15.52 -6.46 16.15
C HIS A 397 14.39 -5.65 15.54
N VAL A 398 13.89 -6.08 14.39
CA VAL A 398 12.70 -5.53 13.75
C VAL A 398 11.47 -5.98 14.55
N ASP A 399 10.53 -5.08 14.79
CA ASP A 399 9.26 -5.44 15.40
C ASP A 399 8.33 -6.03 14.32
N THR A 400 8.16 -7.35 14.34
CA THR A 400 7.39 -8.09 13.34
C THR A 400 5.89 -8.17 13.64
N THR A 401 5.43 -7.61 14.77
CA THR A 401 4.04 -7.78 15.26
C THR A 401 2.97 -6.99 14.47
N PHE A 402 3.39 -6.11 13.55
CA PHE A 402 2.54 -5.33 12.67
C PHE A 402 2.96 -5.51 11.20
N ALA A 403 2.02 -5.39 10.26
CA ALA A 403 2.19 -5.92 8.90
C ALA A 403 3.38 -5.30 8.14
N LYS A 404 3.59 -3.99 8.29
CA LYS A 404 4.75 -3.29 7.70
C LYS A 404 6.07 -3.66 8.37
N GLY A 405 6.03 -3.99 9.66
CA GLY A 405 7.15 -4.51 10.44
C GLY A 405 7.64 -5.87 9.94
N MET A 406 6.72 -6.81 9.65
CA MET A 406 7.10 -8.03 8.92
C MET A 406 7.63 -7.70 7.53
N THR A 407 6.93 -6.86 6.77
CA THR A 407 7.34 -6.48 5.40
C THR A 407 8.79 -5.94 5.38
N LEU A 408 9.19 -5.18 6.41
CA LEU A 408 10.57 -4.73 6.60
C LEU A 408 11.54 -5.87 6.95
N ALA A 409 11.15 -6.83 7.80
CA ALA A 409 11.97 -7.98 8.16
C ALA A 409 12.23 -8.92 6.96
N ASP A 410 11.19 -9.21 6.18
CA ASP A 410 11.27 -9.98 4.92
C ASP A 410 12.13 -9.25 3.90
N TRP A 411 11.83 -7.96 3.63
CA TRP A 411 12.56 -7.16 2.65
C TRP A 411 14.04 -6.98 3.02
N LEU A 412 14.38 -6.80 4.30
CA LEU A 412 15.77 -6.76 4.75
C LEU A 412 16.47 -8.10 4.56
N PHE A 413 15.80 -9.24 4.75
CA PHE A 413 16.40 -10.55 4.55
C PHE A 413 16.62 -10.86 3.07
N GLU A 414 15.57 -10.75 2.24
CA GLU A 414 15.59 -11.03 0.81
C GLU A 414 16.56 -10.13 0.01
N ASN A 415 16.80 -8.90 0.48
CA ASN A 415 17.62 -7.90 -0.23
C ASN A 415 18.99 -7.63 0.43
N GLU A 416 19.56 -8.62 1.13
CA GLU A 416 20.87 -8.55 1.78
C GLU A 416 21.04 -7.33 2.73
N GLY A 417 19.95 -6.88 3.34
CA GLY A 417 19.96 -5.92 4.46
C GLY A 417 20.22 -6.59 5.81
N SER A 418 20.01 -7.90 5.89
CA SER A 418 20.37 -8.74 7.02
C SER A 418 20.82 -10.13 6.58
N GLN A 419 21.49 -10.84 7.50
CA GLN A 419 21.81 -12.27 7.38
C GLN A 419 20.87 -13.14 8.24
N VAL A 420 20.01 -12.51 9.05
CA VAL A 420 19.07 -13.17 9.97
C VAL A 420 17.75 -12.42 9.91
N HIS A 421 16.67 -13.13 9.59
CA HIS A 421 15.32 -12.57 9.54
C HIS A 421 14.92 -11.94 10.88
N GLY A 422 14.17 -10.83 10.83
CA GLY A 422 13.78 -10.06 12.03
C GLY A 422 14.95 -9.35 12.75
N GLN A 423 16.17 -9.38 12.21
CA GLN A 423 17.35 -8.70 12.78
C GLN A 423 18.01 -7.77 11.77
N ILE A 424 18.85 -6.85 12.25
CA ILE A 424 19.66 -5.94 11.43
C ILE A 424 20.97 -5.58 12.16
N VAL A 425 22.08 -5.52 11.44
CA VAL A 425 23.36 -5.02 11.98
C VAL A 425 23.34 -3.49 11.97
N LEU A 426 23.57 -2.86 13.12
CA LEU A 426 23.51 -1.41 13.30
C LEU A 426 24.84 -0.86 13.84
N ALA A 427 25.23 0.32 13.36
CA ALA A 427 26.33 1.14 13.85
C ALA A 427 25.82 2.51 14.32
N GLY A 428 26.58 3.18 15.19
CA GLY A 428 26.21 4.50 15.71
C GLY A 428 24.94 4.51 16.57
N THR A 429 24.57 3.37 17.16
CA THR A 429 23.36 3.17 17.97
C THR A 429 23.42 3.96 19.29
N GLN A 430 22.34 4.66 19.61
CA GLN A 430 22.20 5.50 20.82
C GLN A 430 21.08 4.95 21.72
N LYS A 431 20.95 5.53 22.92
CA LYS A 431 19.87 5.25 23.87
C LYS A 431 19.41 6.56 24.52
N THR A 432 18.79 7.42 23.74
CA THR A 432 18.28 8.74 24.16
C THR A 432 16.86 8.60 24.74
N LEU A 433 16.07 7.68 24.18
CA LEU A 433 14.72 7.36 24.64
C LEU A 433 14.67 6.80 26.07
N GLY A 434 13.61 7.19 26.78
CA GLY A 434 13.08 6.47 27.94
C GLY A 434 12.05 5.38 27.56
N GLY A 435 11.47 5.48 26.36
CA GLY A 435 10.42 4.60 25.82
C GLY A 435 9.34 5.41 25.10
N ILE A 436 8.48 4.75 24.32
CA ILE A 436 7.37 5.38 23.59
C ILE A 436 6.02 5.15 24.26
N ASN A 437 5.00 5.93 23.89
CA ASN A 437 3.61 5.60 24.15
C ASN A 437 3.06 4.77 22.98
N HIS A 438 2.89 3.46 23.18
CA HIS A 438 2.43 2.52 22.16
C HIS A 438 0.98 2.77 21.70
N ASP A 439 0.17 3.54 22.46
CA ASP A 439 -1.17 3.98 22.02
C ASP A 439 -1.11 5.13 20.98
N LEU A 440 0.07 5.75 20.78
CA LEU A 440 0.27 6.91 19.90
C LEU A 440 1.40 6.74 18.87
N ALA A 441 2.29 5.76 19.06
CA ALA A 441 3.50 5.58 18.27
C ALA A 441 3.83 4.10 18.03
N GLN A 442 4.18 3.75 16.79
CA GLN A 442 4.57 2.41 16.39
C GLN A 442 6.08 2.22 16.51
N ARG A 443 6.51 1.18 17.24
CA ARG A 443 7.89 0.73 17.29
C ARG A 443 8.25 -0.03 16.01
N TRP A 444 9.41 0.26 15.42
CA TRP A 444 9.89 -0.45 14.23
C TRP A 444 11.13 -1.30 14.48
N ILE A 445 12.12 -0.77 15.21
CA ILE A 445 13.38 -1.47 15.50
C ILE A 445 13.82 -1.15 16.93
N SER A 446 14.31 -2.16 17.67
CA SER A 446 14.86 -2.01 19.03
C SER A 446 16.10 -2.90 19.25
N LEU A 447 16.98 -2.57 20.19
CA LEU A 447 18.14 -3.41 20.53
C LEU A 447 17.81 -4.52 21.56
N ASN A 448 16.60 -4.47 22.13
CA ASN A 448 15.99 -5.47 23.00
C ASN A 448 14.46 -5.30 22.91
N PRO A 449 13.72 -6.24 22.30
CA PRO A 449 12.26 -6.17 22.19
C PRO A 449 11.49 -6.07 23.52
N LEU A 450 12.16 -6.34 24.66
CA LEU A 450 11.63 -6.28 26.01
C LEU A 450 12.02 -4.99 26.79
N ASP A 451 12.65 -4.00 26.14
CA ASP A 451 13.09 -2.75 26.78
C ASP A 451 12.97 -1.55 25.82
N ASP A 452 11.93 -0.73 26.00
CA ASP A 452 11.65 0.40 25.10
C ASP A 452 12.70 1.54 25.18
N ARG A 453 13.57 1.55 26.19
CA ARG A 453 14.78 2.42 26.23
C ARG A 453 15.84 1.99 25.21
N SER A 454 15.57 0.93 24.45
CA SER A 454 16.43 0.40 23.39
C SER A 454 15.86 0.59 21.98
N ILE A 455 14.70 1.26 21.85
CA ILE A 455 14.12 1.61 20.55
C ILE A 455 15.11 2.43 19.73
N GLN A 456 15.27 2.07 18.46
CA GLN A 456 16.16 2.73 17.49
C GLN A 456 15.39 3.37 16.33
N TYR A 457 14.16 2.91 16.07
CA TYR A 457 13.24 3.52 15.12
C TYR A 457 11.81 3.43 15.66
N PHE A 458 11.08 4.55 15.61
CA PHE A 458 9.63 4.60 15.82
C PHE A 458 8.96 5.63 14.89
N SER A 459 7.68 5.44 14.61
CA SER A 459 6.84 6.39 13.86
C SER A 459 5.63 6.81 14.68
N PHE A 460 5.06 7.96 14.34
CA PHE A 460 3.70 8.32 14.74
C PHE A 460 3.01 9.14 13.64
N ASN A 461 1.69 9.02 13.57
CA ASN A 461 0.85 9.82 12.67
C ASN A 461 0.43 11.13 13.34
N THR A 462 -0.01 12.09 12.54
CA THR A 462 -0.38 13.45 12.99
C THR A 462 -1.67 13.93 12.29
N PRO A 463 -2.60 14.63 12.98
CA PRO A 463 -2.53 15.11 14.37
C PRO A 463 -2.48 13.97 15.41
N VAL A 464 -1.68 14.16 16.47
CA VAL A 464 -1.43 13.11 17.47
C VAL A 464 -2.68 12.89 18.32
N GLY A 465 -3.14 11.62 18.40
CA GLY A 465 -4.36 11.27 19.14
C GLY A 465 -5.67 11.63 18.45
N ALA A 466 -5.64 12.18 17.23
CA ALA A 466 -6.81 12.24 16.37
C ALA A 466 -7.16 10.84 15.82
N PRO A 467 -8.42 10.55 15.47
CA PRO A 467 -8.79 9.29 14.82
C PRO A 467 -7.99 9.05 13.54
N ASP A 468 -7.74 7.80 13.18
CA ASP A 468 -6.97 7.45 11.96
C ASP A 468 -7.59 8.04 10.67
N THR A 469 -8.90 8.29 10.67
CA THR A 469 -9.63 8.95 9.59
C THR A 469 -9.43 10.46 9.51
N GLU A 470 -8.70 11.07 10.44
CA GLU A 470 -8.36 12.50 10.53
C GLU A 470 -6.83 12.73 10.54
N GLN A 471 -6.03 11.66 10.63
CA GLN A 471 -4.57 11.71 10.50
C GLN A 471 -4.15 11.94 9.03
N CYS A 472 -3.25 12.88 8.81
CA CYS A 472 -2.81 13.34 7.49
C CYS A 472 -1.30 13.28 7.28
N GLY A 473 -0.49 13.47 8.33
CA GLY A 473 0.97 13.48 8.26
C GLY A 473 1.62 12.38 9.11
N ARG A 474 2.93 12.19 8.94
CA ARG A 474 3.73 11.18 9.67
C ARG A 474 5.09 11.72 10.07
N VAL A 475 5.50 11.41 11.29
CA VAL A 475 6.84 11.66 11.83
C VAL A 475 7.51 10.32 12.09
N VAL A 476 8.77 10.20 11.70
CA VAL A 476 9.64 9.06 12.02
C VAL A 476 10.87 9.57 12.77
N PHE A 477 11.18 8.94 13.90
CA PHE A 477 12.39 9.20 14.67
C PHE A 477 13.35 8.01 14.60
N SER A 478 14.65 8.29 14.50
CA SER A 478 15.71 7.28 14.54
C SER A 478 16.80 7.65 15.55
N ASP A 479 17.12 6.74 16.48
CA ASP A 479 18.16 6.92 17.51
C ASP A 479 19.54 6.40 17.06
N ILE A 480 19.82 6.42 15.76
CA ILE A 480 21.14 6.06 15.18
C ILE A 480 21.64 7.19 14.26
N HIS A 481 22.93 7.17 13.91
CA HIS A 481 23.48 8.03 12.85
C HIS A 481 23.55 7.21 11.56
N VAL A 482 22.61 7.45 10.65
CA VAL A 482 22.25 6.45 9.63
C VAL A 482 23.30 6.35 8.52
N SER A 483 23.95 7.46 8.16
CA SER A 483 25.03 7.46 7.14
C SER A 483 26.43 7.43 7.76
N SER A 484 26.66 6.61 8.78
CA SER A 484 27.93 6.52 9.52
C SER A 484 29.13 5.96 8.72
N GLY A 485 28.97 5.63 7.44
CA GLY A 485 30.04 5.30 6.49
C GLY A 485 30.43 6.46 5.56
N ASP A 486 29.77 7.62 5.70
CA ASP A 486 29.95 8.81 4.88
C ASP A 486 30.53 9.98 5.72
N SER A 487 31.19 10.92 5.05
CA SER A 487 31.91 12.03 5.67
C SER A 487 31.02 13.27 5.83
N SER A 488 30.48 13.47 7.03
CA SER A 488 29.77 14.71 7.43
C SER A 488 30.63 15.96 7.27
N GLY A 489 29.99 17.13 7.12
CA GLY A 489 30.69 18.43 7.07
C GLY A 489 31.45 18.73 5.76
N LYS A 490 31.34 17.88 4.75
CA LYS A 490 31.93 18.08 3.41
C LYS A 490 31.00 18.88 2.50
N ALA A 491 31.50 19.25 1.33
CA ALA A 491 30.69 19.85 0.28
C ALA A 491 29.93 18.75 -0.48
N PHE A 492 28.63 18.86 -0.71
CA PHE A 492 27.89 17.79 -1.40
C PHE A 492 28.25 17.75 -2.89
N PRO A 493 28.54 16.57 -3.50
CA PRO A 493 28.43 15.21 -2.95
C PRO A 493 29.75 14.61 -2.40
N THR A 494 30.84 15.37 -2.28
CA THR A 494 32.19 14.88 -1.89
C THR A 494 32.28 14.18 -0.52
N GLY A 495 31.26 14.33 0.33
CA GLY A 495 31.14 13.58 1.59
C GLY A 495 30.69 12.12 1.43
N CYS A 496 30.09 11.76 0.30
CA CYS A 496 29.38 10.50 0.11
C CYS A 496 30.32 9.37 -0.31
N THR A 497 31.17 8.95 0.63
CA THR A 497 32.33 8.09 0.42
C THR A 497 32.04 6.58 0.46
N SER A 498 30.92 6.12 1.03
CA SER A 498 30.63 4.67 1.04
C SER A 498 30.10 4.20 -0.34
N PRO A 499 30.54 3.04 -0.87
CA PRO A 499 30.31 2.63 -2.26
C PRO A 499 28.88 2.11 -2.54
N GLY A 500 27.99 2.11 -1.55
CA GLY A 500 26.63 1.58 -1.66
C GLY A 500 25.86 1.72 -0.34
N LEU A 501 24.60 1.28 -0.34
CA LEU A 501 23.72 1.34 0.82
C LEU A 501 24.09 0.27 1.86
N THR A 502 24.56 0.71 3.03
CA THR A 502 24.77 -0.16 4.21
C THR A 502 23.44 -0.73 4.74
N PRO A 503 23.44 -1.83 5.53
CA PRO A 503 22.22 -2.38 6.15
C PRO A 503 21.26 -1.34 6.75
N GLN A 504 21.79 -0.45 7.60
CA GLN A 504 21.02 0.63 8.21
C GLN A 504 20.53 1.69 7.22
N GLN A 505 21.27 1.95 6.13
CA GLN A 505 20.80 2.81 5.04
C GLN A 505 19.72 2.10 4.21
N LYS A 506 19.78 0.77 4.00
CA LYS A 506 18.69 0.00 3.38
C LYS A 506 17.40 0.13 4.22
N ALA A 507 17.49 -0.07 5.55
CA ALA A 507 16.36 0.13 6.44
C ALA A 507 15.77 1.55 6.35
N LEU A 508 16.61 2.60 6.30
CA LEU A 508 16.10 3.96 6.09
C LEU A 508 15.53 4.20 4.67
N VAL A 509 16.03 3.52 3.63
CA VAL A 509 15.36 3.57 2.31
C VAL A 509 13.93 3.04 2.42
N PHE A 510 13.71 1.91 3.12
CA PHE A 510 12.36 1.42 3.40
C PHE A 510 11.51 2.48 4.15
N MET A 511 12.03 3.01 5.26
CA MET A 511 11.33 4.05 6.04
C MET A 511 11.04 5.32 5.23
N LEU A 512 11.90 5.70 4.29
CA LEU A 512 11.70 6.86 3.41
C LEU A 512 10.54 6.64 2.45
N PHE A 513 10.37 5.42 1.93
CA PHE A 513 9.25 5.09 1.03
C PHE A 513 7.94 4.81 1.78
N ASP A 514 7.96 4.25 3.00
CA ASP A 514 6.79 4.25 3.91
C ASP A 514 6.38 5.69 4.30
N LEU A 515 7.35 6.52 4.68
CA LEU A 515 7.11 7.93 5.01
C LEU A 515 6.58 8.72 3.80
N SER A 516 7.03 8.38 2.58
CA SER A 516 6.50 8.92 1.32
C SER A 516 5.12 8.36 0.97
N SER A 517 4.71 7.21 1.53
CA SER A 517 3.41 6.61 1.23
C SER A 517 2.25 7.42 1.82
N CYS A 518 1.05 7.11 1.36
CA CYS A 518 -0.18 7.67 1.88
C CYS A 518 -0.47 7.19 3.32
N ILE A 519 -1.22 7.97 4.11
CA ILE A 519 -1.52 7.59 5.50
C ILE A 519 -2.59 6.51 5.54
N GLU A 520 -2.23 5.44 6.25
CA GLU A 520 -3.09 4.38 6.77
C GLU A 520 -2.71 4.13 8.25
N PRO A 521 -3.58 3.50 9.06
CA PRO A 521 -3.18 2.95 10.35
C PRO A 521 -2.05 1.92 10.15
N ASP A 522 -1.06 1.88 11.04
CA ASP A 522 -0.09 0.78 11.06
C ASP A 522 -0.77 -0.47 11.67
N ALA A 523 -1.59 -1.14 10.85
CA ALA A 523 -2.47 -2.20 11.30
C ALA A 523 -1.72 -3.37 11.95
N GLN A 524 -2.27 -3.87 13.07
CA GLN A 524 -1.84 -5.12 13.69
C GLN A 524 -1.79 -6.22 12.65
N CYS A 525 -0.69 -6.95 12.62
CA CYS A 525 -0.48 -7.95 11.59
C CYS A 525 -1.55 -9.04 11.72
N GLN A 526 -2.24 -9.32 10.61
CA GLN A 526 -3.23 -10.39 10.54
C GLN A 526 -2.52 -11.65 10.04
N PRO A 527 -2.34 -12.69 10.87
CA PRO A 527 -1.64 -13.90 10.47
C PRO A 527 -2.26 -14.48 9.21
N THR A 528 -1.41 -14.77 8.24
CA THR A 528 -1.84 -15.38 6.99
C THR A 528 -2.37 -16.80 7.24
N THR A 529 -2.90 -17.44 6.21
CA THR A 529 -3.28 -18.85 6.30
C THR A 529 -2.64 -19.62 5.16
N CYS A 530 -2.45 -20.93 5.35
CA CYS A 530 -2.03 -21.85 4.30
C CYS A 530 -2.87 -21.71 3.02
N VAL A 531 -4.18 -21.52 3.17
CA VAL A 531 -5.10 -21.29 2.05
C VAL A 531 -4.83 -19.95 1.35
N ALA A 532 -4.59 -18.87 2.10
CA ALA A 532 -4.28 -17.55 1.55
C ALA A 532 -2.92 -17.51 0.83
N GLN A 533 -1.91 -18.23 1.34
CA GLN A 533 -0.59 -18.40 0.71
C GLN A 533 -0.56 -19.47 -0.39
N GLN A 534 -1.70 -20.12 -0.68
CA GLN A 534 -1.80 -21.28 -1.57
C GLN A 534 -0.89 -22.47 -1.17
N ALA A 535 -0.36 -22.46 0.06
CA ALA A 535 0.52 -23.49 0.60
C ALA A 535 -0.29 -24.72 1.01
N THR A 536 -0.14 -25.81 0.26
CA THR A 536 -0.86 -27.08 0.51
C THR A 536 -0.12 -28.05 1.42
N CYS A 537 1.06 -27.67 1.93
CA CYS A 537 1.91 -28.51 2.77
C CYS A 537 3.08 -27.74 3.39
N GLY A 538 3.80 -28.39 4.31
CA GLY A 538 5.02 -27.89 4.93
C GLY A 538 4.73 -26.84 6.00
N THR A 539 5.80 -26.37 6.65
CA THR A 539 5.69 -25.31 7.67
C THR A 539 6.13 -23.98 7.07
N ILE A 540 5.25 -22.99 7.04
CA ILE A 540 5.52 -21.65 6.45
C ILE A 540 5.49 -20.55 7.53
N PRO A 541 6.07 -19.37 7.30
CA PRO A 541 5.86 -18.21 8.16
C PRO A 541 4.38 -17.79 8.18
N ASP A 542 3.91 -17.29 9.33
CA ASP A 542 2.57 -16.70 9.46
C ASP A 542 2.45 -15.29 8.85
N GLY A 543 3.57 -14.70 8.43
CA GLY A 543 3.64 -13.32 7.94
C GLY A 543 3.53 -12.25 9.04
N CYS A 544 3.55 -12.65 10.33
CA CYS A 544 3.35 -11.77 11.49
C CYS A 544 4.32 -12.02 12.65
N GLY A 545 5.30 -12.89 12.46
CA GLY A 545 6.41 -13.11 13.40
C GLY A 545 6.03 -13.99 14.58
N GLY A 546 4.86 -14.65 14.50
CA GLY A 546 4.43 -15.68 15.43
C GLY A 546 5.00 -17.05 15.09
N GLU A 547 4.26 -18.10 15.49
CA GLU A 547 4.65 -19.48 15.22
C GLU A 547 4.40 -19.86 13.75
N SER A 548 5.26 -20.73 13.21
CA SER A 548 5.16 -21.19 11.82
C SER A 548 3.88 -22.02 11.59
N LEU A 549 3.12 -21.67 10.56
CA LEU A 549 1.90 -22.38 10.16
C LEU A 549 2.24 -23.77 9.61
N ASP A 550 1.77 -24.84 10.24
CA ASP A 550 1.80 -26.19 9.65
C ASP A 550 0.65 -26.34 8.64
N CYS A 551 1.01 -26.32 7.35
CA CYS A 551 0.09 -26.52 6.24
C CYS A 551 -0.11 -28.00 5.86
N GLY A 552 0.44 -28.93 6.65
CA GLY A 552 0.23 -30.36 6.53
C GLY A 552 1.43 -31.11 5.95
N SER A 553 1.49 -32.42 6.21
CA SER A 553 2.59 -33.30 5.82
C SER A 553 2.05 -34.68 5.41
N PRO A 554 2.62 -35.33 4.37
CA PRO A 554 3.77 -34.91 3.56
C PRO A 554 3.41 -33.86 2.49
N CYS A 555 4.44 -33.19 1.95
CA CYS A 555 4.25 -32.38 0.75
C CYS A 555 3.92 -33.24 -0.47
N CYS A 556 2.72 -33.02 -1.00
CA CYS A 556 2.22 -33.65 -2.22
C CYS A 556 1.68 -32.59 -3.18
N ILE A 557 1.60 -32.95 -4.47
CA ILE A 557 1.09 -32.13 -5.56
C ILE A 557 -0.25 -32.66 -6.09
N LYS A 558 -1.07 -31.75 -6.60
CA LYS A 558 -2.45 -32.00 -7.04
C LYS A 558 -2.52 -32.56 -8.47
N GLN A 559 -3.72 -32.90 -8.92
CA GLN A 559 -3.97 -33.52 -10.22
C GLN A 559 -3.39 -32.69 -11.39
N ALA A 560 -2.87 -33.38 -12.40
CA ALA A 560 -2.19 -32.85 -13.58
C ALA A 560 -0.85 -32.10 -13.33
N ALA A 561 -0.40 -31.94 -12.07
CA ALA A 561 0.94 -31.44 -11.78
C ALA A 561 2.02 -32.50 -12.11
N VAL A 562 3.23 -32.03 -12.44
CA VAL A 562 4.37 -32.88 -12.86
C VAL A 562 4.98 -33.62 -11.67
N CYS A 563 5.10 -34.93 -11.76
CA CYS A 563 5.52 -35.83 -10.68
C CYS A 563 6.67 -36.75 -11.09
N ASN A 564 7.32 -37.38 -10.10
CA ASN A 564 8.37 -38.38 -10.33
C ASN A 564 8.15 -39.72 -9.57
N ALA A 565 7.20 -39.79 -8.65
CA ALA A 565 6.81 -41.00 -7.92
C ALA A 565 5.40 -40.86 -7.33
N ASP A 566 4.68 -41.96 -7.15
CA ASP A 566 3.31 -41.98 -6.59
C ASP A 566 3.21 -41.29 -5.22
N SER A 567 4.26 -41.40 -4.40
CA SER A 567 4.36 -40.76 -3.08
C SER A 567 4.42 -39.23 -3.12
N THR A 568 4.53 -38.62 -4.31
CA THR A 568 4.43 -37.15 -4.49
C THR A 568 3.02 -36.68 -4.81
N CYS A 569 2.09 -37.57 -5.13
CA CYS A 569 0.74 -37.20 -5.55
C CYS A 569 -0.26 -37.19 -4.37
N CYS A 570 -1.08 -36.14 -4.26
CA CYS A 570 -2.10 -36.05 -3.22
C CYS A 570 -3.27 -37.01 -3.45
N ASP A 571 -4.16 -37.13 -2.45
CA ASP A 571 -5.54 -37.63 -2.62
C ASP A 571 -5.67 -39.04 -3.25
N SER A 572 -4.67 -39.90 -3.08
CA SER A 572 -4.55 -41.24 -3.69
C SER A 572 -4.43 -41.24 -5.23
N LEU A 573 -3.99 -40.13 -5.81
CA LEU A 573 -3.56 -40.04 -7.21
C LEU A 573 -2.23 -40.80 -7.42
N VAL A 574 -1.94 -41.17 -8.67
CA VAL A 574 -0.81 -42.02 -9.09
C VAL A 574 0.03 -41.27 -10.13
N CYS A 575 1.35 -41.41 -10.10
CA CYS A 575 2.24 -40.71 -11.02
C CYS A 575 2.28 -41.42 -12.38
N THR A 576 1.44 -40.97 -13.32
CA THR A 576 1.24 -41.59 -14.64
C THR A 576 1.75 -40.66 -15.72
N ASP A 577 2.64 -41.16 -16.59
CA ASP A 577 3.30 -40.41 -17.66
C ASP A 577 3.91 -39.06 -17.20
N GLY A 578 4.45 -39.05 -15.99
CA GLY A 578 5.05 -37.86 -15.36
C GLY A 578 4.06 -36.85 -14.80
N THR A 579 2.76 -37.19 -14.67
CA THR A 579 1.73 -36.32 -14.07
C THR A 579 0.89 -37.04 -13.02
N CYS A 580 0.42 -36.34 -11.99
CA CYS A 580 -0.48 -36.93 -10.99
C CYS A 580 -1.88 -37.12 -11.57
N GLN A 581 -2.30 -38.37 -11.74
CA GLN A 581 -3.58 -38.74 -12.35
C GLN A 581 -4.41 -39.65 -11.42
N ALA A 582 -5.72 -39.73 -11.62
CA ALA A 582 -6.55 -40.70 -10.91
C ALA A 582 -6.13 -42.13 -11.29
N PRO A 583 -6.09 -43.09 -10.35
CA PRO A 583 -5.76 -44.47 -10.68
C PRO A 583 -6.73 -45.00 -11.75
N ARG A 584 -6.22 -45.41 -12.92
CA ARG A 584 -7.05 -46.15 -13.88
C ARG A 584 -7.55 -47.44 -13.22
N CYS A 585 -8.82 -47.78 -13.41
CA CYS A 585 -9.30 -49.08 -13.01
C CYS A 585 -8.60 -50.18 -13.83
N ARG A 586 -8.52 -51.37 -13.25
CA ARG A 586 -7.72 -52.50 -13.71
C ARG A 586 -8.63 -53.63 -14.16
N VAL A 587 -8.25 -54.26 -15.28
CA VAL A 587 -9.03 -55.32 -15.91
C VAL A 587 -8.71 -56.69 -15.31
N VAL A 588 -9.39 -57.74 -15.76
CA VAL A 588 -9.14 -59.12 -15.32
C VAL A 588 -7.65 -59.48 -15.44
N GLU A 589 -7.13 -60.18 -14.43
CA GLU A 589 -5.72 -60.60 -14.28
C GLU A 589 -4.67 -59.48 -14.06
N GLU A 590 -5.01 -58.19 -14.18
CA GLU A 590 -4.10 -57.12 -13.73
C GLU A 590 -3.94 -57.13 -12.19
N SER A 591 -2.75 -56.75 -11.72
CA SER A 591 -2.40 -56.78 -10.29
C SER A 591 -3.11 -55.69 -9.49
N CYS A 592 -3.44 -55.98 -8.23
CA CYS A 592 -4.16 -55.08 -7.33
C CYS A 592 -3.83 -55.34 -5.85
N ASN A 593 -4.21 -54.40 -5.00
CA ASN A 593 -4.19 -54.54 -3.53
C ASN A 593 -5.53 -54.17 -2.85
N ALA A 594 -6.50 -53.65 -3.60
CA ALA A 594 -7.83 -53.26 -3.13
C ALA A 594 -8.88 -53.41 -4.24
N ASN A 595 -10.14 -53.69 -3.88
CA ASN A 595 -11.24 -53.84 -4.84
C ASN A 595 -11.54 -52.56 -5.63
N SER A 596 -11.30 -51.39 -5.04
CA SER A 596 -11.48 -50.08 -5.67
C SER A 596 -10.59 -49.84 -6.89
N LEU A 597 -9.54 -50.65 -7.08
CA LEU A 597 -8.68 -50.59 -8.28
C LEU A 597 -9.21 -51.41 -9.44
N CYS A 598 -10.26 -52.23 -9.29
CA CYS A 598 -10.73 -53.15 -10.34
C CYS A 598 -11.97 -52.61 -11.07
N CYS A 599 -12.02 -52.73 -12.40
CA CYS A 599 -13.17 -52.30 -13.20
C CYS A 599 -14.41 -53.22 -13.00
N ASP A 600 -15.58 -52.78 -13.46
CA ASP A 600 -16.75 -53.63 -13.76
C ASP A 600 -17.23 -54.60 -12.66
N ASN A 601 -17.08 -54.23 -11.39
CA ASN A 601 -17.40 -55.04 -10.20
C ASN A 601 -16.53 -56.30 -10.02
N LEU A 602 -15.37 -56.36 -10.67
CA LEU A 602 -14.30 -57.27 -10.31
C LEU A 602 -13.80 -56.96 -8.89
N VAL A 603 -13.25 -57.97 -8.21
CA VAL A 603 -12.69 -57.85 -6.86
C VAL A 603 -11.26 -58.36 -6.80
N CYS A 604 -10.45 -57.76 -5.94
CA CYS A 604 -9.04 -58.07 -5.81
C CYS A 604 -8.86 -59.40 -5.06
N THR A 605 -8.54 -60.46 -5.80
CA THR A 605 -8.47 -61.84 -5.30
C THR A 605 -7.06 -62.36 -5.52
N ASN A 606 -6.38 -62.79 -4.45
CA ASN A 606 -4.98 -63.26 -4.49
C ASN A 606 -3.98 -62.27 -5.14
N GLY A 607 -4.29 -60.96 -5.14
CA GLY A 607 -3.44 -59.91 -5.70
C GLY A 607 -3.69 -59.59 -7.19
N THR A 608 -4.71 -60.16 -7.83
CA THR A 608 -5.18 -59.76 -9.17
C THR A 608 -6.68 -59.49 -9.21
N CYS A 609 -7.12 -58.63 -10.13
CA CYS A 609 -8.53 -58.35 -10.33
C CYS A 609 -9.23 -59.55 -10.99
N ALA A 610 -10.25 -60.09 -10.33
CA ALA A 610 -10.97 -61.28 -10.77
C ALA A 610 -12.49 -61.13 -10.56
N PRO A 611 -13.33 -61.88 -11.30
CA PRO A 611 -14.77 -61.92 -11.03
C PRO A 611 -15.03 -62.39 -9.59
N PRO A 612 -16.01 -61.80 -8.87
CA PRO A 612 -16.29 -62.17 -7.49
C PRO A 612 -16.69 -63.66 -7.36
N PRO A 613 -16.28 -64.36 -6.28
CA PRO A 613 -16.53 -65.78 -6.10
C PRO A 613 -18.03 -66.06 -5.86
N CYS A 614 -18.75 -66.26 -6.96
CA CYS A 614 -20.17 -66.61 -6.97
C CYS A 614 -20.40 -68.05 -6.51
N ARG A 615 -21.64 -68.35 -6.13
CA ARG A 615 -22.06 -69.63 -5.55
C ARG A 615 -23.09 -70.33 -6.43
N THR A 616 -23.10 -71.65 -6.38
CA THR A 616 -23.99 -72.52 -7.16
C THR A 616 -25.40 -72.58 -6.57
N GLN A 617 -26.34 -73.17 -7.33
CA GLN A 617 -27.74 -73.29 -6.93
C GLN A 617 -27.90 -74.01 -5.58
N GLY A 618 -28.77 -73.49 -4.71
CA GLY A 618 -29.00 -73.99 -3.35
C GLY A 618 -28.01 -73.48 -2.29
N ALA A 619 -26.90 -72.85 -2.68
CA ALA A 619 -25.93 -72.29 -1.72
C ALA A 619 -26.49 -71.04 -1.00
N ILE A 620 -26.08 -70.84 0.25
CA ILE A 620 -26.50 -69.69 1.08
C ILE A 620 -25.91 -68.38 0.54
N CYS A 621 -26.75 -67.35 0.46
CA CYS A 621 -26.44 -66.01 -0.03
C CYS A 621 -27.22 -64.94 0.77
N ASN A 622 -26.82 -63.68 0.61
CA ASN A 622 -27.56 -62.50 1.08
C ASN A 622 -27.74 -61.41 -0.01
N ALA A 623 -27.19 -61.61 -1.21
CA ALA A 623 -27.29 -60.70 -2.35
C ALA A 623 -27.17 -61.46 -3.68
N ASN A 624 -27.80 -60.97 -4.74
CA ASN A 624 -27.80 -61.62 -6.07
C ASN A 624 -26.39 -61.77 -6.66
N ALA A 625 -25.48 -60.82 -6.41
CA ALA A 625 -24.09 -60.86 -6.89
C ALA A 625 -23.28 -62.05 -6.35
N LEU A 626 -23.76 -62.77 -5.34
CA LEU A 626 -23.14 -63.98 -4.81
C LEU A 626 -23.61 -65.27 -5.52
N CYS A 627 -24.43 -65.18 -6.58
CA CYS A 627 -25.05 -66.33 -7.22
C CYS A 627 -24.62 -66.43 -8.70
N CYS A 628 -24.08 -67.59 -9.11
CA CYS A 628 -23.58 -67.79 -10.48
C CYS A 628 -24.71 -67.89 -11.51
N ASN A 629 -24.39 -67.76 -12.80
CA ASN A 629 -25.25 -68.17 -13.93
C ASN A 629 -26.68 -67.57 -13.90
N ASN A 630 -26.82 -66.29 -13.55
CA ASN A 630 -28.09 -65.57 -13.44
C ASN A 630 -29.09 -66.13 -12.42
N LEU A 631 -28.62 -66.94 -11.46
CA LEU A 631 -29.37 -67.27 -10.25
C LEU A 631 -29.52 -65.99 -9.39
N VAL A 632 -30.63 -65.88 -8.66
CA VAL A 632 -30.91 -64.77 -7.74
C VAL A 632 -31.06 -65.27 -6.30
N CYS A 633 -30.75 -64.41 -5.34
CA CYS A 633 -30.75 -64.76 -3.94
C CYS A 633 -32.18 -64.70 -3.37
N THR A 634 -32.87 -65.84 -3.38
CA THR A 634 -34.27 -65.96 -2.96
C THR A 634 -34.34 -66.72 -1.64
N ASN A 635 -34.98 -66.13 -0.62
CA ASN A 635 -35.10 -66.68 0.73
C ASN A 635 -33.75 -67.16 1.33
N GLY A 636 -32.68 -66.39 1.08
CA GLY A 636 -31.32 -66.69 1.59
C GLY A 636 -30.55 -67.77 0.82
N SER A 637 -31.04 -68.22 -0.33
CA SER A 637 -30.36 -69.23 -1.17
C SER A 637 -30.33 -68.83 -2.65
N CYS A 638 -29.27 -69.21 -3.37
CA CYS A 638 -29.16 -68.97 -4.80
C CYS A 638 -30.13 -69.88 -5.57
N GLN A 639 -31.17 -69.31 -6.17
CA GLN A 639 -32.23 -70.03 -6.89
C GLN A 639 -32.41 -69.47 -8.31
N PRO A 640 -33.01 -70.25 -9.24
CA PRO A 640 -33.44 -69.71 -10.52
C PRO A 640 -34.39 -68.52 -10.31
N PRO A 641 -34.34 -67.49 -11.17
CA PRO A 641 -35.25 -66.35 -11.06
C PRO A 641 -36.71 -66.81 -11.20
N PRO A 642 -37.67 -66.13 -10.54
CA PRO A 642 -39.07 -66.52 -10.53
C PRO A 642 -39.66 -66.44 -11.95
N CYS A 643 -39.73 -67.61 -12.59
CA CYS A 643 -40.28 -67.77 -13.92
C CYS A 643 -41.82 -67.73 -13.88
N LYS A 644 -42.43 -67.25 -14.95
CA LYS A 644 -43.88 -67.21 -15.13
C LYS A 644 -44.39 -68.56 -15.63
N VAL A 645 -45.54 -68.98 -15.11
CA VAL A 645 -46.20 -70.25 -15.48
C VAL A 645 -46.82 -70.19 -16.88
N LEU A 646 -47.17 -71.36 -17.42
CA LEU A 646 -47.88 -71.48 -18.71
C LEU A 646 -49.13 -70.59 -18.76
N GLY A 647 -49.38 -69.96 -19.91
CA GLY A 647 -50.45 -68.99 -20.10
C GLY A 647 -50.13 -67.55 -19.68
N SER A 648 -49.01 -67.31 -18.98
CA SER A 648 -48.60 -65.95 -18.59
C SER A 648 -48.00 -65.16 -19.77
N THR A 649 -48.11 -63.84 -19.73
CA THR A 649 -47.46 -62.94 -20.70
C THR A 649 -45.94 -62.86 -20.49
N CYS A 650 -45.18 -62.83 -21.58
CA CYS A 650 -43.71 -62.84 -21.60
C CYS A 650 -43.15 -61.95 -22.70
N GLU A 651 -41.89 -61.54 -22.55
CA GLU A 651 -41.16 -60.70 -23.49
C GLU A 651 -39.87 -61.39 -23.97
N ALA A 652 -39.35 -62.34 -23.20
CA ALA A 652 -38.28 -63.25 -23.57
C ALA A 652 -38.59 -64.68 -23.10
N ASN A 653 -37.96 -65.67 -23.74
CA ASN A 653 -38.04 -67.09 -23.37
C ASN A 653 -37.71 -67.33 -21.88
N SER A 654 -36.72 -66.61 -21.35
CA SER A 654 -36.29 -66.67 -19.95
C SER A 654 -37.33 -66.16 -18.93
N ASN A 655 -38.42 -65.51 -19.37
CA ASN A 655 -39.53 -65.20 -18.48
C ASN A 655 -40.42 -66.42 -18.18
N CYS A 656 -40.30 -67.52 -18.92
CA CYS A 656 -41.22 -68.66 -18.85
C CYS A 656 -40.58 -69.88 -18.21
N CYS A 657 -41.30 -70.58 -17.32
CA CYS A 657 -40.79 -71.82 -16.71
C CYS A 657 -40.56 -72.96 -17.71
N SER A 658 -41.17 -72.87 -18.90
CA SER A 658 -40.93 -73.75 -20.05
C SER A 658 -39.76 -73.32 -20.95
N ASN A 659 -39.11 -72.18 -20.67
CA ASN A 659 -38.15 -71.51 -21.55
C ASN A 659 -38.68 -71.17 -22.96
N ILE A 660 -40.00 -71.14 -23.18
CA ILE A 660 -40.60 -70.85 -24.48
C ILE A 660 -41.68 -69.77 -24.35
N CYS A 661 -41.40 -68.60 -24.94
CA CYS A 661 -42.31 -67.48 -25.08
C CYS A 661 -42.82 -67.42 -26.53
N ALA A 662 -44.04 -67.90 -26.78
CA ALA A 662 -44.64 -67.84 -28.12
C ALA A 662 -45.09 -66.42 -28.44
N ARG A 663 -44.34 -65.75 -29.32
CA ARG A 663 -44.65 -64.42 -29.86
C ARG A 663 -45.26 -64.54 -31.26
N PRO A 664 -46.45 -63.96 -31.52
CA PRO A 664 -46.92 -63.70 -32.88
C PRO A 664 -45.93 -62.81 -33.64
N ALA A 665 -45.78 -63.01 -34.95
CA ALA A 665 -44.88 -62.21 -35.76
C ALA A 665 -45.24 -60.71 -35.69
N GLY A 666 -44.28 -59.88 -35.29
CA GLY A 666 -44.45 -58.43 -35.17
C GLY A 666 -44.88 -57.91 -33.78
N GLN A 667 -45.03 -58.75 -32.75
CA GLN A 667 -45.36 -58.29 -31.40
C GLN A 667 -44.18 -58.31 -30.41
N THR A 668 -44.14 -57.30 -29.54
CA THR A 668 -43.15 -57.15 -28.46
C THR A 668 -43.46 -57.98 -27.21
N SER A 669 -44.60 -58.66 -27.16
CA SER A 669 -44.94 -59.63 -26.11
C SER A 669 -45.54 -60.92 -26.70
N GLY A 670 -45.53 -61.97 -25.90
CA GLY A 670 -46.06 -63.29 -26.25
C GLY A 670 -46.57 -64.01 -25.00
N THR A 671 -46.81 -65.32 -25.12
CA THR A 671 -47.35 -66.14 -24.04
C THR A 671 -46.44 -67.33 -23.73
N CYS A 672 -46.27 -67.66 -22.45
CA CYS A 672 -45.54 -68.85 -22.03
C CYS A 672 -46.30 -70.12 -22.44
N ILE A 673 -45.73 -70.92 -23.35
CA ILE A 673 -46.30 -72.18 -23.83
C ILE A 673 -45.41 -73.37 -23.45
N GLN A 674 -45.97 -74.57 -23.49
CA GLN A 674 -45.21 -75.81 -23.41
C GLN A 674 -44.56 -76.10 -24.77
N GLY A 675 -43.37 -76.71 -24.76
CA GLY A 675 -42.65 -77.16 -25.95
C GLY A 675 -43.00 -78.57 -26.38
#